data_AF-A0A2E4MFN7-F1
#
_entry.id   AF-A0A2E4MFN7-F1
#
_cell.length_a   1.000
_cell.length_b   1.000
_cell.length_c   1.000
_cell.angle_alpha   90.00
_cell.angle_beta   90.00
_cell.angle_gamma   90.00
#
_symmetry.space_group_name_H-M   'P 1'
#
loop_
_entity.id
_entity.type
_entity.pdbx_description
1 polymer ?
#
loop_
_entity_poly.entity_id
_entity_poly.type
_entity_poly.pdbx_seq_one_letter_code
_entity_poly.pdbx_strand_id
1 'polypeptide(L)'
;MNKIQTHILFKGILLASAVTFGQVDHIIFSEVVLTPSEGEYIEIKNPTAGDIDLSDYYLTDATDNVSGKAYYKLPSGTDYWSGSGSDFICRFPVGYSLAAGSSIKVSLRDNDSYAGTFGESPDLSLDDEMLDAVEGVNTRGSTTAPKLGNVNETLILFYWDGSSSIVKDVDYLLWGDNSFAIDKSGVSGYQSDTPALSQSYMSIHTTNEKLIRAATSSEGTEAEAGGNGITGHDETSEPLSETWVIASLVSSKPDISDLSLTPSSPTINDVLAFEVTVSDDDGVASVNLKYEFQNESISLVMSETSSSVYSVQIGPLGASGTLIYSVVAEDISGLRDSTSKIAVSISEPPEQMTIANLLNDLESFVGQVIEIDGVVTVPAGRLRTNFTEAFLQDESGRGIILYSSDLDTSFTRGDSILVVAEVDEFDGKPELIYSSITVLKQNAKVPVEEITISEFNTLKYGYTFVKVWGKVISRSDPFGTNTGANISLQDASGEVTTMRIWNSTNILFNDDMQLINPELDSLLQVGQIIEVSGIGGEYSGASQLQPAYASDIIEKLEGQSGSFEATLSVSPYPFVPQLGEVIKYSYSFPSDARIKLRVFDTAGRLIATLYDEYRGLSFYKEATWNGRDNLNRLVPSGTYLMHLDIIDSLTGKNHQKVAPVVIAVYKN
;
A
#
# COMPACT_ATOMS: atom_id res chain seq x y z
N MET A 1 15.72 -34.12 -6.38
CA MET A 1 16.10 -33.03 -5.46
C MET A 1 15.66 -31.73 -6.11
N ASN A 2 14.40 -31.35 -5.91
CA ASN A 2 13.85 -30.07 -6.37
C ASN A 2 13.84 -29.12 -5.18
N LYS A 3 14.60 -28.02 -5.25
CA LYS A 3 14.39 -26.87 -4.38
C LYS A 3 13.43 -25.92 -5.08
N ILE A 4 12.18 -25.95 -4.65
CA ILE A 4 11.16 -24.94 -4.95
C ILE A 4 11.57 -23.69 -4.15
N GLN A 5 11.94 -22.62 -4.84
CA GLN A 5 12.10 -21.30 -4.23
C GLN A 5 10.74 -20.60 -4.19
N THR A 6 10.04 -20.81 -3.09
CA THR A 6 8.85 -20.03 -2.72
C THR A 6 9.30 -18.61 -2.39
N HIS A 7 8.97 -17.62 -3.23
CA HIS A 7 9.11 -16.21 -2.88
C HIS A 7 7.93 -15.84 -1.97
N ILE A 8 8.18 -15.92 -0.66
CA ILE A 8 7.28 -15.38 0.36
C ILE A 8 7.47 -13.86 0.33
N LEU A 9 6.47 -13.13 -0.17
CA LEU A 9 6.35 -11.70 0.05
C LEU A 9 6.21 -11.44 1.55
N PHE A 10 7.26 -10.93 2.18
CA PHE A 10 7.18 -10.34 3.51
C PHE A 10 6.35 -9.05 3.41
N LYS A 11 5.06 -9.12 3.76
CA LYS A 11 4.31 -7.94 4.18
C LYS A 11 4.92 -7.47 5.49
N GLY A 12 5.85 -6.51 5.41
CA GLY A 12 6.32 -5.78 6.58
C GLY A 12 5.17 -4.93 7.10
N ILE A 13 4.45 -5.43 8.10
CA ILE A 13 3.65 -4.58 8.97
C ILE A 13 4.68 -3.80 9.79
N LEU A 14 4.88 -2.52 9.47
CA LEU A 14 5.43 -1.58 10.43
C LEU A 14 4.39 -1.49 11.56
N LEU A 15 4.60 -2.27 12.62
CA LEU A 15 4.04 -1.92 13.92
C LEU A 15 4.75 -0.65 14.33
N ALA A 16 4.11 0.50 14.08
CA ALA A 16 4.38 1.66 14.90
C ALA A 16 4.07 1.22 16.34
N SER A 17 5.11 1.13 17.17
CA SER A 17 4.96 1.02 18.60
C SER A 17 4.27 2.29 19.07
N ALA A 18 2.94 2.29 19.09
CA ALA A 18 2.19 3.24 19.88
C ALA A 18 2.57 2.95 21.33
N VAL A 19 3.39 3.81 21.91
CA VAL A 19 3.54 3.87 23.35
C VAL A 19 2.16 4.31 23.84
N THR A 20 1.39 3.36 24.35
CA THR A 20 0.15 3.65 25.07
C THR A 20 0.60 4.31 26.38
N PHE A 21 0.55 5.64 26.44
CA PHE A 21 0.63 6.36 27.70
C PHE A 21 -0.53 5.90 28.59
N GLY A 22 -0.25 5.65 29.87
CA GLY A 22 -1.22 5.14 30.85
C GLY A 22 -2.49 5.98 30.83
N GLN A 23 -3.63 5.31 30.62
CA GLN A 23 -4.92 5.97 30.73
C GLN A 23 -5.25 6.08 32.21
N VAL A 24 -5.39 7.31 32.71
CA VAL A 24 -5.77 7.60 34.11
C VAL A 24 -7.10 6.91 34.44
N ASP A 25 -7.13 6.16 35.53
CA ASP A 25 -8.22 5.24 35.91
C ASP A 25 -9.05 5.72 37.11
N HIS A 26 -8.81 6.95 37.56
CA HIS A 26 -9.47 7.64 38.66
C HIS A 26 -9.68 9.13 38.31
N ILE A 27 -10.24 9.92 39.23
CA ILE A 27 -10.42 11.37 39.04
C ILE A 27 -9.13 12.12 39.36
N ILE A 28 -8.84 13.18 38.63
CA ILE A 28 -7.59 13.95 38.78
C ILE A 28 -7.88 15.45 38.82
N PHE A 29 -7.01 16.24 39.43
CA PHE A 29 -6.95 17.67 39.23
C PHE A 29 -6.57 17.98 37.78
N SER A 30 -7.24 18.90 37.11
CA SER A 30 -6.87 19.34 35.75
C SER A 30 -6.38 20.78 35.71
N GLU A 31 -6.76 21.59 36.69
CA GLU A 31 -6.46 23.01 36.75
C GLU A 31 -6.39 23.51 38.20
N VAL A 32 -5.49 24.46 38.47
CA VAL A 32 -5.34 25.11 39.78
C VAL A 32 -5.07 26.60 39.60
N VAL A 33 -5.77 27.43 40.39
CA VAL A 33 -5.54 28.87 40.51
C VAL A 33 -5.27 29.24 41.96
N LEU A 34 -4.05 29.70 42.22
CA LEU A 34 -3.52 30.12 43.53
C LEU A 34 -3.79 31.62 43.82
N THR A 35 -3.91 32.45 42.78
CA THR A 35 -4.02 33.91 42.92
C THR A 35 -4.89 34.51 41.80
N PRO A 36 -5.75 35.50 42.10
CA PRO A 36 -5.94 36.19 43.39
C PRO A 36 -6.65 35.34 44.44
N SER A 37 -6.41 35.60 45.72
CA SER A 37 -6.94 34.76 46.81
C SER A 37 -8.46 34.70 46.92
N GLU A 38 -9.19 35.71 46.43
CA GLU A 38 -10.66 35.65 46.38
C GLU A 38 -11.18 34.74 45.24
N GLY A 39 -10.31 34.34 44.33
CA GLY A 39 -10.61 33.45 43.21
C GLY A 39 -9.80 32.16 43.24
N GLU A 40 -9.33 31.71 44.40
CA GLU A 40 -8.68 30.40 44.50
C GLU A 40 -9.67 29.29 44.13
N TYR A 41 -9.27 28.41 43.20
CA TYR A 41 -10.06 27.25 42.81
C TYR A 41 -9.21 26.14 42.22
N ILE A 42 -9.85 24.99 42.11
CA ILE A 42 -9.35 23.83 41.37
C ILE A 42 -10.38 23.32 40.39
N GLU A 43 -9.93 22.65 39.34
CA GLU A 43 -10.78 21.82 38.49
C GLU A 43 -10.44 20.35 38.73
N ILE A 44 -11.47 19.50 38.85
CA ILE A 44 -11.33 18.04 38.96
C ILE A 44 -12.03 17.42 37.75
N LYS A 45 -11.33 16.52 37.07
CA LYS A 45 -11.79 15.81 35.89
C LYS A 45 -11.98 14.32 36.17
N ASN A 46 -13.01 13.74 35.58
CA ASN A 46 -13.22 12.30 35.49
C ASN A 46 -12.82 11.79 34.10
N PRO A 47 -11.56 11.36 33.88
CA PRO A 47 -11.12 10.79 32.60
C PRO A 47 -11.61 9.35 32.37
N THR A 48 -12.30 8.74 33.34
CA THR A 48 -12.75 7.35 33.26
C THR A 48 -13.98 7.20 32.36
N ALA A 49 -14.32 5.95 32.03
CA ALA A 49 -15.48 5.61 31.21
C ALA A 49 -16.81 5.56 31.99
N GLY A 50 -16.80 5.80 33.31
CA GLY A 50 -17.98 5.68 34.17
C GLY A 50 -18.16 6.89 35.09
N ASP A 51 -19.39 7.10 35.54
CA ASP A 51 -19.71 8.13 36.53
C ASP A 51 -19.10 7.73 37.89
N ILE A 52 -18.55 8.70 38.61
CA ILE A 52 -17.91 8.49 39.92
C ILE A 52 -18.73 9.22 40.99
N ASP A 53 -19.04 8.54 42.08
CA ASP A 53 -19.68 9.13 43.27
C ASP A 53 -18.61 9.73 44.17
N LEU A 54 -18.64 11.04 44.36
CA LEU A 54 -17.67 11.78 45.16
C LEU A 54 -17.98 11.77 46.66
N SER A 55 -19.07 11.13 47.09
CA SER A 55 -19.54 11.18 48.48
C SER A 55 -18.46 10.86 49.52
N ASP A 56 -17.54 9.95 49.25
CA ASP A 56 -16.47 9.52 50.17
C ASP A 56 -15.08 10.05 49.79
N TYR A 57 -15.04 11.08 48.94
CA TYR A 57 -13.84 11.81 48.58
C TYR A 57 -13.67 13.05 49.46
N TYR A 58 -12.42 13.41 49.67
CA TYR A 58 -11.99 14.48 50.56
C TYR A 58 -10.88 15.30 49.89
N LEU A 59 -10.84 16.58 50.21
CA LEU A 59 -9.87 17.54 49.68
C LEU A 59 -9.19 18.29 50.83
N THR A 60 -7.88 18.52 50.73
CA THR A 60 -7.13 19.17 51.80
C THR A 60 -5.79 19.75 51.36
N ASP A 61 -5.42 20.88 51.95
CA ASP A 61 -4.08 21.47 51.92
C ASP A 61 -3.36 21.38 53.29
N ALA A 62 -4.04 20.84 54.32
CA ALA A 62 -3.73 21.06 55.73
C ALA A 62 -2.57 20.22 56.30
N THR A 63 -1.42 20.30 55.66
CA THR A 63 -0.19 19.59 56.01
C THR A 63 0.69 20.43 56.94
N ASP A 64 0.94 19.93 58.15
CA ASP A 64 1.90 20.52 59.08
C ASP A 64 2.94 19.47 59.50
N ASN A 65 4.01 19.38 58.71
CA ASN A 65 5.13 18.47 58.94
C ASN A 65 5.88 18.75 60.27
N VAL A 66 5.84 19.99 60.78
CA VAL A 66 6.55 20.38 62.02
C VAL A 66 5.83 19.82 63.25
N SER A 67 4.50 19.92 63.27
CA SER A 67 3.68 19.37 64.36
C SER A 67 3.25 17.91 64.09
N GLY A 68 3.61 17.36 62.92
CA GLY A 68 3.27 16.01 62.51
C GLY A 68 1.78 15.81 62.27
N LYS A 69 1.09 16.79 61.67
CA LYS A 69 -0.34 16.70 61.32
C LYS A 69 -0.51 16.50 59.82
N ALA A 70 -1.28 15.49 59.43
CA ALA A 70 -1.43 15.10 58.02
C ALA A 70 -2.74 14.32 57.78
N TYR A 71 -3.33 14.49 56.60
CA TYR A 71 -4.66 13.95 56.24
C TYR A 71 -4.80 12.43 56.43
N TYR A 72 -3.74 11.66 56.17
CA TYR A 72 -3.75 10.21 56.29
C TYR A 72 -3.99 9.69 57.73
N LYS A 73 -3.99 10.60 58.72
CA LYS A 73 -4.35 10.34 60.12
C LYS A 73 -5.84 10.53 60.43
N LEU A 74 -6.66 10.94 59.45
CA LEU A 74 -8.12 11.10 59.61
C LEU A 74 -8.79 9.88 60.26
N PRO A 75 -8.46 8.62 59.91
CA PRO A 75 -9.05 7.44 60.55
C PRO A 75 -8.81 7.34 62.07
N SER A 76 -7.76 7.99 62.59
CA SER A 76 -7.47 8.02 64.03
C SER A 76 -8.33 9.03 64.80
N GLY A 77 -8.93 10.00 64.10
CA GLY A 77 -9.68 11.11 64.68
C GLY A 77 -8.80 12.19 65.35
N THR A 78 -7.47 12.09 65.26
CA THR A 78 -6.51 13.05 65.84
C THR A 78 -5.41 13.42 64.85
N ASP A 79 -4.87 14.65 64.97
CA ASP A 79 -3.73 15.15 64.16
C ASP A 79 -3.89 15.01 62.63
N TYR A 80 -5.12 15.00 62.14
CA TYR A 80 -5.42 14.80 60.72
C TYR A 80 -5.42 16.07 59.87
N TRP A 81 -5.27 17.23 60.49
CA TRP A 81 -5.19 18.53 59.82
C TRP A 81 -4.51 19.55 60.74
N SER A 82 -3.96 20.63 60.17
CA SER A 82 -3.19 21.64 60.90
C SER A 82 -4.00 22.40 61.97
N GLY A 83 -5.29 22.63 61.72
CA GLY A 83 -6.14 23.51 62.54
C GLY A 83 -5.93 25.00 62.29
N SER A 84 -5.18 25.36 61.25
CA SER A 84 -4.98 26.73 60.78
C SER A 84 -6.29 27.30 60.21
N GLY A 85 -6.42 28.63 60.23
CA GLY A 85 -7.55 29.30 59.60
C GLY A 85 -7.43 29.36 58.07
N SER A 86 -6.21 29.31 57.56
CA SER A 86 -5.94 29.24 56.11
C SER A 86 -6.12 27.82 55.59
N ASP A 87 -5.80 26.80 56.37
CA ASP A 87 -5.86 25.45 55.86
C ASP A 87 -7.27 24.83 56.00
N PHE A 88 -7.52 23.75 55.26
CA PHE A 88 -8.76 23.01 55.29
C PHE A 88 -8.57 21.49 55.09
N ILE A 89 -9.50 20.71 55.64
CA ILE A 89 -9.80 19.35 55.21
C ILE A 89 -11.32 19.25 55.10
N CYS A 90 -11.82 18.95 53.91
CA CYS A 90 -13.25 18.93 53.63
C CYS A 90 -13.64 17.65 52.87
N ARG A 91 -14.94 17.39 52.82
CA ARG A 91 -15.55 16.24 52.15
C ARG A 91 -16.56 16.73 51.11
N PHE A 92 -16.64 16.06 49.97
CA PHE A 92 -17.64 16.39 48.96
C PHE A 92 -19.07 16.12 49.45
N PRO A 93 -20.09 16.80 48.88
CA PRO A 93 -21.49 16.58 49.26
C PRO A 93 -21.96 15.15 49.02
N VAL A 94 -22.82 14.65 49.91
CA VAL A 94 -23.41 13.31 49.79
C VAL A 94 -24.28 13.23 48.52
N GLY A 95 -24.02 12.23 47.69
CA GLY A 95 -24.71 11.97 46.43
C GLY A 95 -24.22 12.82 45.25
N TYR A 96 -23.14 13.59 45.40
CA TYR A 96 -22.55 14.32 44.30
C TYR A 96 -21.83 13.34 43.36
N SER A 97 -22.24 13.29 42.09
CA SER A 97 -21.66 12.39 41.11
C SER A 97 -21.05 13.16 39.94
N LEU A 98 -19.81 12.82 39.59
CA LEU A 98 -19.08 13.38 38.46
C LEU A 98 -19.18 12.44 37.27
N ALA A 99 -19.86 12.88 36.21
CA ALA A 99 -20.10 12.07 35.02
C ALA A 99 -18.81 11.73 34.26
N ALA A 100 -18.81 10.60 33.55
CA ALA A 100 -17.69 10.16 32.72
C ALA A 100 -17.26 11.26 31.72
N GLY A 101 -15.97 11.54 31.63
CA GLY A 101 -15.38 12.56 30.75
C GLY A 101 -15.67 14.01 31.14
N SER A 102 -16.35 14.26 32.25
CA SER A 102 -16.73 15.61 32.70
C SER A 102 -15.73 16.18 33.71
N SER A 103 -15.73 17.51 33.86
CA SER A 103 -14.96 18.25 34.85
C SER A 103 -15.88 19.08 35.74
N ILE A 104 -15.44 19.42 36.95
CA ILE A 104 -16.08 20.36 37.88
C ILE A 104 -15.07 21.38 38.39
N LYS A 105 -15.51 22.63 38.56
CA LYS A 105 -14.73 23.68 39.25
C LYS A 105 -15.16 23.78 40.71
N VAL A 106 -14.21 23.60 41.62
CA VAL A 106 -14.40 23.76 43.06
C VAL A 106 -13.71 25.03 43.51
N SER A 107 -14.49 26.06 43.87
CA SER A 107 -13.94 27.24 44.52
C SER A 107 -13.47 26.90 45.93
N LEU A 108 -12.31 27.43 46.32
CA LEU A 108 -11.79 27.34 47.69
C LEU A 108 -12.21 28.56 48.54
N ARG A 109 -13.12 29.37 48.01
CA ARG A 109 -13.76 30.52 48.65
C ARG A 109 -15.28 30.34 48.54
N ASP A 110 -16.07 31.29 49.05
CA ASP A 110 -17.52 31.32 48.84
C ASP A 110 -17.92 31.58 47.37
N ASN A 111 -19.16 31.23 47.01
CA ASN A 111 -19.68 31.39 45.65
C ASN A 111 -19.65 32.85 45.16
N ASP A 112 -19.87 33.83 46.05
CA ASP A 112 -19.92 35.25 45.71
C ASP A 112 -18.52 35.78 45.37
N SER A 113 -17.50 35.40 46.12
CA SER A 113 -16.09 35.73 45.85
C SER A 113 -15.60 35.15 44.52
N TYR A 114 -15.94 33.89 44.24
CA TYR A 114 -15.62 33.26 42.95
C TYR A 114 -16.30 33.97 41.78
N ALA A 115 -17.62 34.18 41.87
CA ALA A 115 -18.39 34.85 40.81
C ALA A 115 -17.99 36.31 40.63
N GLY A 116 -17.59 37.00 41.70
CA GLY A 116 -17.02 38.35 41.63
C GLY A 116 -15.69 38.41 40.88
N THR A 117 -14.91 37.32 40.89
CA THR A 117 -13.60 37.22 40.24
C THR A 117 -13.71 36.78 38.77
N PHE A 118 -14.49 35.73 38.49
CA PHE A 118 -14.55 35.10 37.17
C PHE A 118 -15.82 35.41 36.36
N GLY A 119 -16.85 35.98 36.99
CA GLY A 119 -18.11 36.33 36.33
C GLY A 119 -19.06 35.14 36.10
N GLU A 120 -18.71 33.96 36.61
CA GLU A 120 -19.52 32.73 36.57
C GLU A 120 -19.53 32.06 37.96
N SER A 121 -20.51 31.20 38.23
CA SER A 121 -20.57 30.42 39.49
C SER A 121 -19.71 29.17 39.39
N PRO A 122 -19.06 28.73 40.49
CA PRO A 122 -18.39 27.43 40.50
C PRO A 122 -19.44 26.30 40.58
N ASP A 123 -19.01 25.05 40.35
CA ASP A 123 -19.88 23.90 40.54
C ASP A 123 -20.07 23.55 42.03
N LEU A 124 -19.02 23.79 42.82
CA LEU A 124 -19.00 23.65 44.28
C LEU A 124 -18.12 24.75 44.89
N SER A 125 -18.44 25.19 46.10
CA SER A 125 -17.62 26.07 46.91
C SER A 125 -17.27 25.41 48.24
N LEU A 126 -16.04 25.64 48.70
CA LEU A 126 -15.56 25.20 50.00
C LEU A 126 -16.45 25.74 51.13
N ASP A 127 -16.79 27.04 51.09
CA ASP A 127 -17.48 27.70 52.20
C ASP A 127 -19.01 27.52 52.16
N ASP A 128 -19.58 27.12 51.03
CA ASP A 128 -21.04 26.99 50.84
C ASP A 128 -21.53 25.53 50.73
N GLU A 129 -20.92 24.70 49.87
CA GLU A 129 -21.39 23.33 49.59
C GLU A 129 -20.55 22.22 50.23
N MET A 130 -19.22 22.38 50.30
CA MET A 130 -18.34 21.33 50.83
C MET A 130 -18.61 21.07 52.31
N LEU A 131 -18.52 19.81 52.73
CA LEU A 131 -18.76 19.38 54.11
C LEU A 131 -17.48 19.41 54.93
N ASP A 132 -17.62 19.56 56.24
CA ASP A 132 -16.50 19.32 57.16
C ASP A 132 -16.11 17.84 57.10
N ALA A 133 -14.81 17.54 57.25
CA ALA A 133 -14.31 16.17 57.18
C ALA A 133 -14.85 15.29 58.32
N VAL A 134 -15.13 15.91 59.47
CA VAL A 134 -15.75 15.29 60.64
C VAL A 134 -16.97 16.09 61.05
N GLU A 135 -18.13 15.42 61.13
CA GLU A 135 -19.39 16.07 61.48
C GLU A 135 -19.30 16.82 62.83
N GLY A 136 -19.68 18.11 62.81
CA GLY A 136 -19.68 18.95 64.00
C GLY A 136 -18.33 19.56 64.38
N VAL A 137 -17.26 19.32 63.61
CA VAL A 137 -15.96 19.97 63.76
C VAL A 137 -15.76 20.91 62.57
N ASN A 138 -15.53 22.20 62.80
CA ASN A 138 -15.15 23.09 61.70
C ASN A 138 -13.73 22.73 61.23
N THR A 139 -13.62 22.08 60.08
CA THR A 139 -12.36 21.67 59.46
C THR A 139 -12.10 22.38 58.13
N ARG A 140 -12.98 23.31 57.71
CA ARG A 140 -12.80 24.16 56.53
C ARG A 140 -12.01 25.44 56.82
N GLY A 141 -11.64 25.66 58.08
CA GLY A 141 -10.90 26.84 58.51
C GLY A 141 -11.75 28.11 58.55
N SER A 142 -11.12 29.26 58.29
CA SER A 142 -11.77 30.57 58.27
C SER A 142 -12.29 30.91 56.88
N THR A 143 -13.53 31.36 56.76
CA THR A 143 -14.15 31.73 55.46
C THR A 143 -13.54 32.99 54.84
N THR A 144 -12.76 33.77 55.59
CA THR A 144 -12.11 35.00 55.11
C THR A 144 -10.61 34.85 54.82
N ALA A 145 -10.05 33.66 55.06
CA ALA A 145 -8.61 33.44 54.88
C ALA A 145 -8.37 32.81 53.50
N PRO A 146 -7.32 33.26 52.77
CA PRO A 146 -6.79 32.50 51.64
C PRO A 146 -6.47 31.08 52.07
N LYS A 147 -6.76 30.12 51.20
CA LYS A 147 -6.54 28.70 51.42
C LYS A 147 -5.19 28.29 50.88
N LEU A 148 -4.97 28.57 49.60
CA LEU A 148 -3.76 28.12 48.92
C LEU A 148 -2.58 29.08 49.09
N GLY A 149 -1.43 28.53 49.44
CA GLY A 149 -0.17 29.23 49.55
C GLY A 149 0.40 29.62 48.19
N ASN A 150 0.65 30.92 47.97
CA ASN A 150 1.22 31.44 46.72
C ASN A 150 2.71 31.13 46.48
N VAL A 151 3.39 30.43 47.40
CA VAL A 151 4.84 30.17 47.34
C VAL A 151 5.14 28.69 47.31
N ASN A 152 4.63 27.95 48.29
CA ASN A 152 4.78 26.51 48.39
C ASN A 152 3.64 25.96 49.26
N GLU A 153 3.10 24.82 48.87
CA GLU A 153 2.12 24.05 49.64
C GLU A 153 1.89 22.70 48.96
N THR A 154 0.99 21.90 49.52
CA THR A 154 0.48 20.66 48.92
C THR A 154 -1.04 20.71 48.87
N LEU A 155 -1.64 20.03 47.90
CA LEU A 155 -3.07 19.81 47.82
C LEU A 155 -3.32 18.35 47.51
N ILE A 156 -4.20 17.72 48.29
CA ILE A 156 -4.45 16.29 48.22
C ILE A 156 -5.94 16.03 48.01
N LEU A 157 -6.24 15.22 47.00
CA LEU A 157 -7.52 14.54 46.85
C LEU A 157 -7.35 13.11 47.35
N PHE A 158 -8.23 12.65 48.25
CA PHE A 158 -8.13 11.32 48.81
C PHE A 158 -9.51 10.70 49.08
N TYR A 159 -9.55 9.38 49.19
CA TYR A 159 -10.75 8.60 49.45
C TYR A 159 -10.73 7.99 50.85
N TRP A 160 -11.86 8.10 51.57
CA TRP A 160 -12.06 7.38 52.82
C TRP A 160 -13.55 7.06 53.06
N ASP A 161 -13.86 5.77 53.21
CA ASP A 161 -15.23 5.26 53.41
C ASP A 161 -15.83 5.53 54.81
N GLY A 162 -15.15 6.32 55.65
CA GLY A 162 -15.55 6.62 57.02
C GLY A 162 -15.29 5.51 58.06
N SER A 163 -14.70 4.38 57.66
CA SER A 163 -14.53 3.20 58.52
C SER A 163 -13.18 2.48 58.39
N SER A 164 -12.53 2.58 57.23
CA SER A 164 -11.25 1.97 56.93
C SER A 164 -10.14 2.54 57.81
N SER A 165 -9.17 1.71 58.19
CA SER A 165 -8.06 2.12 59.06
C SER A 165 -7.02 3.01 58.38
N ILE A 166 -7.07 3.08 57.05
CA ILE A 166 -6.21 3.90 56.20
C ILE A 166 -7.07 4.63 55.16
N VAL A 167 -6.56 5.72 54.63
CA VAL A 167 -7.12 6.41 53.46
C VAL A 167 -6.44 5.90 52.19
N LYS A 168 -6.99 6.23 51.03
CA LYS A 168 -6.35 5.99 49.73
C LYS A 168 -6.13 7.32 49.03
N ASP A 169 -4.97 7.50 48.46
CA ASP A 169 -4.65 8.72 47.72
C ASP A 169 -5.38 8.69 46.37
N VAL A 170 -5.73 9.85 45.84
CA VAL A 170 -6.48 9.94 44.57
C VAL A 170 -5.78 10.88 43.60
N ASP A 171 -5.30 12.03 44.06
CA ASP A 171 -4.37 12.87 43.31
C ASP A 171 -3.58 13.70 44.32
N TYR A 172 -2.34 14.03 43.99
CA TYR A 172 -1.38 14.66 44.88
C TYR A 172 -0.61 15.77 44.16
N LEU A 173 -0.84 17.00 44.59
CA LEU A 173 -0.13 18.17 44.09
C LEU A 173 0.81 18.72 45.15
N LEU A 174 1.95 19.20 44.66
CA LEU A 174 2.98 19.90 45.42
C LEU A 174 3.53 21.01 44.53
N TRP A 175 3.72 22.22 45.05
CA TRP A 175 4.28 23.32 44.27
C TRP A 175 5.32 24.11 45.05
N GLY A 176 6.19 24.79 44.31
CA GLY A 176 7.23 25.67 44.85
C GLY A 176 8.45 24.93 45.38
N ASP A 177 8.27 24.03 46.36
CA ASP A 177 9.31 23.16 46.92
C ASP A 177 8.73 21.94 47.67
N ASN A 178 9.60 21.15 48.33
CA ASN A 178 9.21 19.95 49.08
C ASN A 178 8.96 20.16 50.58
N SER A 179 8.74 21.39 51.06
CA SER A 179 8.55 21.65 52.51
C SER A 179 7.28 21.01 53.07
N PHE A 180 6.25 20.91 52.23
CA PHE A 180 4.95 20.32 52.54
C PHE A 180 4.77 18.91 51.95
N ALA A 181 5.85 18.31 51.43
CA ALA A 181 5.80 16.97 50.89
C ALA A 181 5.39 15.95 51.96
N ILE A 182 4.55 14.99 51.58
CA ILE A 182 4.05 13.92 52.45
C ILE A 182 4.69 12.60 52.05
N ASP A 183 5.24 11.88 53.01
CA ASP A 183 5.83 10.55 52.82
C ASP A 183 5.30 9.59 53.90
N LYS A 184 4.48 8.62 53.49
CA LYS A 184 3.90 7.60 54.38
C LYS A 184 4.80 6.36 54.53
N SER A 185 6.04 6.39 54.04
CA SER A 185 6.99 5.28 54.17
C SER A 185 7.20 4.90 55.64
N GLY A 186 6.90 3.64 55.96
CA GLY A 186 7.04 3.09 57.32
C GLY A 186 5.85 3.38 58.24
N VAL A 187 4.79 4.04 57.76
CA VAL A 187 3.51 4.14 58.47
C VAL A 187 2.75 2.82 58.33
N SER A 188 2.33 2.23 59.45
CA SER A 188 1.64 0.94 59.46
C SER A 188 0.36 0.98 58.60
N GLY A 189 0.29 0.10 57.61
CA GLY A 189 -0.86 -0.03 56.70
C GLY A 189 -0.66 0.62 55.33
N TYR A 190 0.34 1.49 55.18
CA TYR A 190 0.69 2.12 53.89
C TYR A 190 1.90 1.44 53.24
N GLN A 191 1.94 1.49 51.92
CA GLN A 191 3.14 1.23 51.12
C GLN A 191 4.11 2.41 51.23
N SER A 192 5.32 2.24 50.73
CA SER A 192 6.29 3.33 50.63
C SER A 192 5.90 4.30 49.52
N ASP A 193 5.82 5.57 49.89
CA ASP A 193 5.71 6.70 48.95
C ASP A 193 7.10 7.06 48.40
N THR A 194 7.14 7.87 47.35
CA THR A 194 8.36 8.53 46.88
C THR A 194 8.91 9.43 47.99
N PRO A 195 10.21 9.32 48.36
CA PRO A 195 10.78 10.10 49.46
C PRO A 195 10.57 11.60 49.26
N ALA A 196 10.21 12.33 50.32
CA ALA A 196 9.87 13.76 50.25
C ALA A 196 10.88 14.63 49.47
N LEU A 197 12.19 14.37 49.61
CA LEU A 197 13.26 15.12 48.89
C LEU A 197 13.40 14.75 47.41
N SER A 198 12.66 13.75 46.93
CA SER A 198 12.68 13.23 45.56
C SER A 198 11.34 13.40 44.85
N GLN A 199 10.31 13.91 45.54
CA GLN A 199 9.02 14.22 44.92
C GLN A 199 9.18 15.43 44.00
N SER A 200 8.56 15.39 42.83
CA SER A 200 8.51 16.54 41.93
C SER A 200 7.53 17.59 42.46
N TYR A 201 7.62 18.82 41.97
CA TYR A 201 6.70 19.89 42.31
C TYR A 201 6.45 20.80 41.11
N MET A 202 5.26 21.36 41.04
CA MET A 202 4.86 22.34 40.04
C MET A 202 5.57 23.68 40.25
N SER A 203 5.69 24.44 39.17
CA SER A 203 6.02 25.87 39.28
C SER A 203 4.87 26.67 39.92
N ILE A 204 5.12 27.91 40.30
CA ILE A 204 4.07 28.84 40.76
C ILE A 204 3.71 29.82 39.65
N HIS A 205 2.42 30.11 39.50
CA HIS A 205 1.92 31.09 38.53
C HIS A 205 1.65 32.45 39.20
N THR A 206 1.46 33.49 38.40
CA THR A 206 1.13 34.84 38.86
C THR A 206 -0.33 35.21 38.53
N THR A 207 -0.76 36.43 38.86
CA THR A 207 -2.12 36.89 38.56
C THR A 207 -2.40 36.88 37.05
N ASN A 208 -3.60 36.43 36.67
CA ASN A 208 -4.04 36.18 35.28
C ASN A 208 -3.38 34.98 34.60
N GLU A 209 -2.69 34.14 35.36
CA GLU A 209 -2.22 32.83 34.91
C GLU A 209 -2.90 31.74 35.74
N LYS A 210 -2.74 30.49 35.29
CA LYS A 210 -3.21 29.29 35.98
C LYS A 210 -2.22 28.14 35.76
N LEU A 211 -2.28 27.13 36.60
CA LEU A 211 -1.61 25.85 36.36
C LEU A 211 -2.60 24.88 35.72
N ILE A 212 -2.20 24.22 34.64
CA ILE A 212 -2.99 23.19 33.97
C ILE A 212 -2.14 21.99 33.61
N ARG A 213 -2.75 20.81 33.56
CA ARG A 213 -2.08 19.60 33.07
C ARG A 213 -1.69 19.76 31.59
N ALA A 214 -0.43 19.48 31.26
CA ALA A 214 0.12 19.55 29.90
C ALA A 214 -0.54 18.55 28.94
N ALA A 215 -1.03 17.43 29.48
CA ALA A 215 -1.87 16.46 28.78
C ALA A 215 -3.13 16.23 29.61
N THR A 216 -4.30 16.52 29.05
CA THR A 216 -5.59 16.69 29.76
C THR A 216 -6.11 15.44 30.50
N SER A 217 -5.42 14.29 30.45
CA SER A 217 -5.82 13.03 31.09
C SER A 217 -4.60 12.12 31.32
N SER A 218 -3.49 12.70 31.78
CA SER A 218 -2.24 11.96 32.05
C SER A 218 -1.49 12.54 33.25
N GLU A 219 -0.93 11.64 34.06
CA GLU A 219 0.02 11.90 35.16
C GLU A 219 1.45 11.55 34.75
N GLY A 220 1.69 11.41 33.44
CA GLY A 220 3.03 11.26 32.87
C GLY A 220 3.65 9.89 33.16
N THR A 221 4.73 9.87 33.94
CA THR A 221 5.50 8.65 34.25
C THR A 221 5.44 8.26 35.73
N GLU A 222 4.36 8.67 36.38
CA GLU A 222 3.97 8.20 37.72
C GLU A 222 4.01 6.67 37.82
N ALA A 223 4.40 6.13 38.98
CA ALA A 223 4.43 4.70 39.23
C ALA A 223 3.01 4.14 39.45
N GLU A 224 2.45 3.52 38.40
CA GLU A 224 1.10 2.94 38.37
C GLU A 224 0.85 1.75 39.34
N ALA A 225 1.84 1.36 40.15
CA ALA A 225 1.70 0.24 41.07
C ALA A 225 2.66 0.34 42.27
N GLY A 226 2.21 -0.21 43.40
CA GLY A 226 3.03 -0.33 44.61
C GLY A 226 2.96 0.88 45.53
N GLY A 227 2.07 1.83 45.25
CA GLY A 227 1.80 2.98 46.10
C GLY A 227 0.50 2.87 46.89
N ASN A 228 0.03 4.04 47.34
CA ASN A 228 -1.12 4.21 48.24
C ASN A 228 -2.36 4.79 47.55
N GLY A 229 -2.32 4.97 46.23
CA GLY A 229 -3.40 5.44 45.39
C GLY A 229 -4.63 4.53 45.37
N ILE A 230 -5.77 5.07 44.98
CA ILE A 230 -7.06 4.37 45.00
C ILE A 230 -7.07 3.13 44.10
N THR A 231 -6.27 3.16 43.05
CA THR A 231 -6.01 2.09 42.09
C THR A 231 -4.64 1.42 42.27
N GLY A 232 -3.85 1.85 43.26
CA GLY A 232 -2.55 1.26 43.63
C GLY A 232 -1.33 2.03 43.13
N HIS A 233 -1.55 3.18 42.50
CA HIS A 233 -0.55 4.14 42.06
C HIS A 233 0.23 4.77 43.24
N ASP A 234 1.42 5.29 42.99
CA ASP A 234 2.16 6.16 43.91
C ASP A 234 2.04 7.62 43.47
N GLU A 235 0.97 8.29 43.91
CA GLU A 235 0.61 9.68 43.56
C GLU A 235 1.77 10.67 43.83
N THR A 236 2.66 10.33 44.76
CA THR A 236 3.82 11.17 45.11
C THR A 236 4.98 11.07 44.12
N SER A 237 4.89 10.18 43.14
CA SER A 237 5.92 9.93 42.12
C SER A 237 5.65 10.64 40.78
N GLU A 238 4.53 11.36 40.66
CA GLU A 238 4.21 12.13 39.46
C GLU A 238 5.34 13.14 39.16
N PRO A 239 5.86 13.22 37.92
CA PRO A 239 6.80 14.25 37.51
C PRO A 239 6.08 15.59 37.27
N LEU A 240 5.57 16.21 38.35
CA LEU A 240 4.76 17.44 38.33
C LEU A 240 5.38 18.60 37.52
N SER A 241 6.70 18.73 37.49
CA SER A 241 7.40 19.74 36.67
C SER A 241 7.29 19.51 35.14
N GLU A 242 6.91 18.31 34.72
CA GLU A 242 6.72 17.92 33.31
C GLU A 242 5.23 17.81 32.94
N THR A 243 4.39 17.41 33.89
CA THR A 243 2.96 17.17 33.66
C THR A 243 2.10 18.41 33.88
N TRP A 244 2.62 19.47 34.51
CA TRP A 244 1.91 20.73 34.73
C TRP A 244 2.65 21.91 34.10
N VAL A 245 1.90 22.80 33.46
CA VAL A 245 2.40 24.01 32.81
C VAL A 245 1.62 25.24 33.25
N ILE A 246 2.25 26.41 33.13
CA ILE A 246 1.59 27.69 33.35
C ILE A 246 0.93 28.11 32.04
N ALA A 247 -0.36 28.45 32.11
CA ALA A 247 -1.15 28.95 30.99
C ALA A 247 -1.85 30.26 31.36
N SER A 248 -2.40 30.95 30.35
CA SER A 248 -3.19 32.15 30.58
C SER A 248 -4.50 31.78 31.28
N LEU A 249 -4.95 32.60 32.24
CA LEU A 249 -6.24 32.40 32.91
C LEU A 249 -7.41 32.53 31.94
N VAL A 250 -7.25 33.35 30.90
CA VAL A 250 -8.16 33.47 29.77
C VAL A 250 -7.57 32.74 28.57
N SER A 251 -8.32 31.79 28.03
CA SER A 251 -7.89 30.97 26.90
C SER A 251 -8.69 31.29 25.64
N SER A 252 -8.05 31.19 24.48
CA SER A 252 -8.69 31.31 23.17
C SER A 252 -8.84 29.95 22.53
N LYS A 253 -9.75 29.82 21.55
CA LYS A 253 -9.80 28.60 20.75
C LYS A 253 -8.55 28.50 19.85
N PRO A 254 -8.11 27.28 19.50
CA PRO A 254 -7.07 27.08 18.50
C PRO A 254 -7.40 27.80 17.18
N ASP A 255 -6.42 28.47 16.60
CA ASP A 255 -6.50 28.99 15.23
C ASP A 255 -6.09 27.90 14.23
N ILE A 256 -6.93 27.67 13.22
CA ILE A 256 -6.72 26.64 12.20
C ILE A 256 -6.64 27.28 10.82
N SER A 257 -5.51 27.10 10.14
CA SER A 257 -5.23 27.68 8.83
C SER A 257 -4.54 26.69 7.89
N ASP A 258 -4.43 27.07 6.61
CA ASP A 258 -3.67 26.35 5.58
C ASP A 258 -4.00 24.85 5.38
N LEU A 259 -5.26 24.45 5.63
CA LEU A 259 -5.72 23.09 5.34
C LEU A 259 -5.60 22.78 3.84
N SER A 260 -4.77 21.80 3.50
CA SER A 260 -4.50 21.37 2.14
C SER A 260 -4.65 19.86 1.93
N LEU A 261 -4.84 19.46 0.68
CA LEU A 261 -4.97 18.08 0.23
C LEU A 261 -4.10 17.87 -1.03
N THR A 262 -3.27 16.84 -1.01
CA THR A 262 -2.44 16.42 -2.15
C THR A 262 -2.65 14.93 -2.47
N PRO A 263 -2.91 14.55 -3.73
CA PRO A 263 -3.13 15.41 -4.90
C PRO A 263 -4.48 16.14 -4.83
N SER A 264 -4.59 17.30 -5.48
CA SER A 264 -5.81 18.13 -5.50
C SER A 264 -6.92 17.58 -6.41
N SER A 265 -6.60 16.61 -7.27
CA SER A 265 -7.54 15.87 -8.13
C SER A 265 -7.26 14.37 -8.02
N PRO A 266 -7.66 13.75 -6.90
CA PRO A 266 -7.28 12.37 -6.58
C PRO A 266 -8.09 11.32 -7.35
N THR A 267 -7.42 10.20 -7.60
CA THR A 267 -7.96 8.98 -8.19
C THR A 267 -8.11 7.86 -7.15
N ILE A 268 -8.77 6.76 -7.51
CA ILE A 268 -8.94 5.59 -6.61
C ILE A 268 -7.61 4.97 -6.15
N ASN A 269 -6.51 5.23 -6.87
CA ASN A 269 -5.20 4.65 -6.65
C ASN A 269 -4.28 5.56 -5.81
N ASP A 270 -4.68 6.82 -5.55
CA ASP A 270 -3.82 7.79 -4.88
C ASP A 270 -3.83 7.63 -3.36
N VAL A 271 -2.66 7.82 -2.75
CA VAL A 271 -2.54 8.08 -1.31
C VAL A 271 -2.70 9.57 -1.09
N LEU A 272 -3.66 9.96 -0.27
CA LEU A 272 -4.02 11.34 -0.02
C LEU A 272 -3.28 11.87 1.20
N ALA A 273 -2.56 12.97 1.05
CA ALA A 273 -1.87 13.68 2.12
C ALA A 273 -2.66 14.92 2.52
N PHE A 274 -2.98 15.03 3.81
CA PHE A 274 -3.59 16.19 4.43
C PHE A 274 -2.56 16.90 5.29
N GLU A 275 -2.50 18.22 5.16
CA GLU A 275 -1.63 19.09 5.96
C GLU A 275 -2.44 20.30 6.43
N VAL A 276 -2.20 20.76 7.66
CA VAL A 276 -2.90 21.88 8.27
C VAL A 276 -2.00 22.58 9.28
N THR A 277 -2.14 23.91 9.40
CA THR A 277 -1.47 24.71 10.43
C THR A 277 -2.43 24.93 11.58
N VAL A 278 -2.00 24.61 12.81
CA VAL A 278 -2.77 24.85 14.04
C VAL A 278 -1.86 25.53 15.06
N SER A 279 -2.31 26.68 15.56
CA SER A 279 -1.62 27.44 16.61
C SER A 279 -2.59 27.83 17.72
N ASP A 280 -2.08 27.83 18.94
CA ASP A 280 -2.81 28.28 20.12
C ASP A 280 -1.82 28.89 21.12
N ASP A 281 -2.23 29.92 21.86
CA ASP A 281 -1.38 30.64 22.81
C ASP A 281 -1.10 29.81 24.08
N ASP A 282 -2.02 28.92 24.46
CA ASP A 282 -1.88 28.03 25.62
C ASP A 282 -1.30 26.68 25.21
N GLY A 283 -1.55 26.25 23.97
CA GLY A 283 -0.96 25.05 23.38
C GLY A 283 -2.01 24.07 22.86
N VAL A 284 -1.61 23.23 21.90
CA VAL A 284 -2.52 22.34 21.17
C VAL A 284 -2.52 20.95 21.81
N ALA A 285 -3.67 20.48 22.28
CA ALA A 285 -3.82 19.13 22.85
C ALA A 285 -4.05 18.06 21.79
N SER A 286 -4.87 18.35 20.77
CA SER A 286 -5.10 17.39 19.69
C SER A 286 -5.50 18.04 18.37
N VAL A 287 -5.12 17.38 17.27
CA VAL A 287 -5.55 17.74 15.91
C VAL A 287 -6.06 16.48 15.21
N ASN A 288 -7.30 16.52 14.74
CA ASN A 288 -7.96 15.35 14.15
C ASN A 288 -8.53 15.68 12.77
N LEU A 289 -8.16 14.87 11.76
CA LEU A 289 -8.85 14.82 10.49
C LEU A 289 -10.15 14.03 10.67
N LYS A 290 -11.28 14.66 10.37
CA LYS A 290 -12.58 14.01 10.25
C LYS A 290 -12.92 13.90 8.76
N TYR A 291 -13.21 12.70 8.27
CA TYR A 291 -13.67 12.54 6.90
C TYR A 291 -14.80 11.52 6.77
N GLU A 292 -15.57 11.68 5.70
CA GLU A 292 -16.66 10.83 5.30
C GLU A 292 -16.44 10.35 3.86
N PHE A 293 -16.44 9.03 3.65
CA PHE A 293 -16.34 8.41 2.34
C PHE A 293 -17.24 7.17 2.30
N GLN A 294 -18.05 7.00 1.26
CA GLN A 294 -19.00 5.88 1.13
C GLN A 294 -19.92 5.66 2.35
N ASN A 295 -20.38 6.76 2.96
CA ASN A 295 -21.20 6.77 4.19
C ASN A 295 -20.48 6.24 5.45
N GLU A 296 -19.16 6.05 5.40
CA GLU A 296 -18.35 5.77 6.59
C GLU A 296 -17.71 7.06 7.07
N SER A 297 -17.89 7.38 8.35
CA SER A 297 -17.26 8.53 9.01
C SER A 297 -16.10 8.07 9.87
N ILE A 298 -14.91 8.64 9.65
CA ILE A 298 -13.68 8.26 10.31
C ILE A 298 -13.03 9.50 10.95
N SER A 299 -12.38 9.29 12.09
CA SER A 299 -11.55 10.29 12.77
C SER A 299 -10.13 9.75 12.88
N LEU A 300 -9.15 10.52 12.41
CA LEU A 300 -7.74 10.19 12.51
C LEU A 300 -6.98 11.31 13.20
N VAL A 301 -6.10 10.94 14.13
CA VAL A 301 -5.17 11.88 14.74
C VAL A 301 -4.13 12.31 13.70
N MET A 302 -3.87 13.61 13.61
CA MET A 302 -2.80 14.18 12.78
C MET A 302 -1.55 14.36 13.65
N SER A 303 -0.38 14.01 13.11
CA SER A 303 0.89 14.15 13.82
C SER A 303 1.57 15.47 13.45
N GLU A 304 2.15 16.15 14.43
CA GLU A 304 2.96 17.34 14.18
C GLU A 304 4.24 16.95 13.42
N THR A 305 4.45 17.54 12.24
CA THR A 305 5.63 17.30 11.38
C THR A 305 6.67 18.38 11.49
N SER A 306 6.24 19.59 11.81
CA SER A 306 7.06 20.75 12.13
C SER A 306 6.24 21.71 13.00
N SER A 307 6.87 22.71 13.62
CA SER A 307 6.19 23.66 14.52
C SER A 307 4.83 24.11 13.97
N SER A 308 3.75 23.75 14.67
CA SER A 308 2.36 24.11 14.32
C SER A 308 1.79 23.47 13.04
N VAL A 309 2.53 22.60 12.35
CA VAL A 309 2.07 21.92 11.13
C VAL A 309 1.79 20.46 11.43
N TYR A 310 0.56 20.03 11.14
CA TYR A 310 0.07 18.69 11.39
C TYR A 310 -0.24 18.00 10.06
N SER A 311 0.05 16.70 9.97
CA SER A 311 -0.23 15.92 8.77
C SER A 311 -0.76 14.52 9.05
N VAL A 312 -1.50 13.98 8.08
CA VAL A 312 -1.92 12.58 8.04
C VAL A 312 -2.10 12.12 6.60
N GLN A 313 -1.92 10.82 6.36
CA GLN A 313 -2.18 10.21 5.06
C GLN A 313 -3.33 9.20 5.14
N ILE A 314 -4.16 9.14 4.11
CA ILE A 314 -5.22 8.13 3.95
C ILE A 314 -5.18 7.51 2.55
N GLY A 315 -5.70 6.30 2.42
CA GLY A 315 -5.84 5.62 1.13
C GLY A 315 -4.70 4.65 0.79
N PRO A 316 -4.70 4.08 -0.43
CA PRO A 316 -5.66 4.33 -1.51
C PRO A 316 -7.11 3.97 -1.16
N LEU A 317 -8.08 4.75 -1.63
CA LEU A 317 -9.49 4.55 -1.30
C LEU A 317 -10.14 3.41 -2.10
N GLY A 318 -9.58 3.05 -3.25
CA GLY A 318 -9.97 1.86 -4.02
C GLY A 318 -11.34 1.92 -4.69
N ALA A 319 -12.03 3.05 -4.61
CA ALA A 319 -13.32 3.26 -5.24
C ALA A 319 -13.55 4.75 -5.53
N SER A 320 -14.37 5.05 -6.53
CA SER A 320 -14.78 6.42 -6.85
C SER A 320 -15.90 6.90 -5.92
N GLY A 321 -15.98 8.21 -5.72
CA GLY A 321 -16.99 8.82 -4.85
C GLY A 321 -16.63 10.24 -4.42
N THR A 322 -17.40 10.80 -3.50
CA THR A 322 -17.11 12.10 -2.88
C THR A 322 -16.52 11.88 -1.50
N LEU A 323 -15.33 12.41 -1.26
CA LEU A 323 -14.70 12.49 0.05
C LEU A 323 -15.02 13.87 0.66
N ILE A 324 -15.65 13.88 1.83
CA ILE A 324 -15.93 15.11 2.58
C ILE A 324 -15.03 15.12 3.81
N TYR A 325 -14.28 16.18 4.05
CA TYR A 325 -13.35 16.25 5.18
C TYR A 325 -13.33 17.62 5.87
N SER A 326 -12.90 17.62 7.13
CA SER A 326 -12.64 18.81 7.95
C SER A 326 -11.59 18.47 9.03
N VAL A 327 -10.96 19.48 9.60
CA VAL A 327 -10.06 19.33 10.75
C VAL A 327 -10.72 19.89 11.98
N VAL A 328 -10.55 19.21 13.12
CA VAL A 328 -10.94 19.68 14.45
C VAL A 328 -9.68 19.74 15.30
N ALA A 329 -9.45 20.89 15.93
CA ALA A 329 -8.37 21.09 16.89
C ALA A 329 -8.93 21.38 18.28
N GLU A 330 -8.21 20.94 19.30
CA GLU A 330 -8.49 21.15 20.72
C GLU A 330 -7.22 21.67 21.40
N ASP A 331 -7.33 22.74 22.16
CA ASP A 331 -6.23 23.24 22.99
C ASP A 331 -6.10 22.43 24.30
N ILE A 332 -5.09 22.74 25.11
CA ILE A 332 -4.89 22.11 26.42
C ILE A 332 -5.94 22.53 27.47
N SER A 333 -6.68 23.60 27.23
CA SER A 333 -7.79 24.06 28.09
C SER A 333 -9.13 23.37 27.79
N GLY A 334 -9.22 22.60 26.71
CA GLY A 334 -10.42 21.91 26.24
C GLY A 334 -11.29 22.72 25.26
N LEU A 335 -10.89 23.93 24.87
CA LEU A 335 -11.52 24.71 23.82
C LEU A 335 -11.24 24.10 22.44
N ARG A 336 -12.27 24.10 21.60
CA ARG A 336 -12.23 23.48 20.26
C ARG A 336 -12.59 24.47 19.17
N ASP A 337 -11.90 24.33 18.04
CA ASP A 337 -12.30 24.92 16.77
C ASP A 337 -12.26 23.89 15.63
N SER A 338 -12.86 24.24 14.48
CA SER A 338 -12.91 23.36 13.32
C SER A 338 -12.96 24.10 12.01
N THR A 339 -12.37 23.52 10.97
CA THR A 339 -12.54 24.02 9.60
C THR A 339 -13.95 23.73 9.07
N SER A 340 -14.35 24.48 8.04
CA SER A 340 -15.53 24.12 7.25
C SER A 340 -15.30 22.79 6.52
N LYS A 341 -16.39 22.04 6.29
CA LYS A 341 -16.33 20.81 5.48
C LYS A 341 -15.96 21.13 4.04
N ILE A 342 -14.95 20.44 3.52
CA ILE A 342 -14.50 20.51 2.13
C ILE A 342 -14.90 19.20 1.44
N ALA A 343 -15.38 19.28 0.20
CA ALA A 343 -15.71 18.11 -0.61
C ALA A 343 -14.76 18.00 -1.80
N VAL A 344 -14.20 16.81 -2.02
CA VAL A 344 -13.35 16.47 -3.17
C VAL A 344 -13.88 15.20 -3.85
N SER A 345 -13.84 15.17 -5.17
CA SER A 345 -14.22 13.99 -5.94
C SER A 345 -13.03 13.06 -6.13
N ILE A 346 -13.22 11.77 -5.82
CA ILE A 346 -12.29 10.69 -6.13
C ILE A 346 -12.74 10.06 -7.45
N SER A 347 -11.92 10.16 -8.49
CA SER A 347 -12.24 9.64 -9.82
C SER A 347 -11.56 8.30 -10.11
N GLU A 348 -12.04 7.60 -11.13
CA GLU A 348 -11.22 6.57 -11.77
C GLU A 348 -9.96 7.23 -12.37
N PRO A 349 -8.83 6.50 -12.47
CA PRO A 349 -7.69 6.96 -13.24
C PRO A 349 -8.12 7.10 -14.71
N PRO A 350 -7.56 8.08 -15.45
CA PRO A 350 -7.83 8.18 -16.88
C PRO A 350 -7.42 6.87 -17.59
N GLU A 351 -8.24 6.45 -18.57
CA GLU A 351 -7.93 5.28 -19.39
C GLU A 351 -6.67 5.57 -20.21
N GLN A 352 -5.67 4.68 -20.13
CA GLN A 352 -4.40 4.86 -20.82
C GLN A 352 -4.61 4.75 -22.33
N MET A 353 -4.09 5.71 -23.09
CA MET A 353 -4.12 5.68 -24.55
C MET A 353 -3.21 4.54 -25.04
N THR A 354 -3.75 3.65 -25.87
CA THR A 354 -2.99 2.57 -26.52
C THR A 354 -2.84 2.82 -28.00
N ILE A 355 -1.80 2.25 -28.61
CA ILE A 355 -1.56 2.27 -30.05
C ILE A 355 -2.74 1.63 -30.77
N ALA A 356 -3.35 0.55 -30.25
CA ALA A 356 -4.55 -0.03 -30.84
C ALA A 356 -5.72 0.97 -30.87
N ASN A 357 -5.98 1.69 -29.77
CA ASN A 357 -7.06 2.67 -29.70
C ASN A 357 -6.81 3.84 -30.66
N LEU A 358 -5.57 4.35 -30.69
CA LEU A 358 -5.13 5.38 -31.63
C LEU A 358 -5.37 4.94 -33.08
N LEU A 359 -4.91 3.74 -33.46
CA LEU A 359 -5.02 3.25 -34.84
C LEU A 359 -6.46 2.92 -35.26
N ASN A 360 -7.35 2.58 -34.32
CA ASN A 360 -8.76 2.31 -34.63
C ASN A 360 -9.57 3.57 -34.93
N ASP A 361 -9.10 4.75 -34.52
CA ASP A 361 -9.75 6.04 -34.70
C ASP A 361 -8.75 7.12 -35.17
N LEU A 362 -7.79 6.72 -36.02
CA LEU A 362 -6.64 7.56 -36.41
C LEU A 362 -7.06 8.95 -36.91
N GLU A 363 -8.11 9.01 -37.74
CA GLU A 363 -8.62 10.25 -38.33
C GLU A 363 -8.99 11.32 -37.28
N SER A 364 -9.43 10.91 -36.08
CA SER A 364 -9.78 11.87 -35.02
C SER A 364 -8.55 12.46 -34.33
N PHE A 365 -7.40 11.76 -34.38
CA PHE A 365 -6.16 12.14 -33.70
C PHE A 365 -5.16 12.88 -34.60
N VAL A 366 -5.26 12.77 -35.93
CA VAL A 366 -4.34 13.48 -36.85
C VAL A 366 -4.27 14.98 -36.54
N GLY A 367 -3.05 15.49 -36.36
CA GLY A 367 -2.74 16.88 -35.97
C GLY A 367 -2.84 17.16 -34.46
N GLN A 368 -3.22 16.18 -33.64
CA GLN A 368 -3.18 16.31 -32.18
C GLN A 368 -1.82 15.89 -31.62
N VAL A 369 -1.40 16.56 -30.54
CA VAL A 369 -0.25 16.13 -29.74
C VAL A 369 -0.73 15.19 -28.65
N ILE A 370 -0.18 13.98 -28.62
CA ILE A 370 -0.47 12.94 -27.63
C ILE A 370 0.77 12.58 -26.83
N GLU A 371 0.54 11.91 -25.71
CA GLU A 371 1.57 11.24 -24.93
C GLU A 371 1.28 9.74 -24.92
N ILE A 372 2.25 8.92 -25.34
CA ILE A 372 2.10 7.47 -25.46
C ILE A 372 3.40 6.76 -25.12
N ASP A 373 3.31 5.63 -24.42
CA ASP A 373 4.46 4.79 -24.10
C ASP A 373 4.45 3.46 -24.86
N GLY A 374 5.63 2.87 -24.97
CA GLY A 374 5.81 1.56 -25.59
C GLY A 374 7.26 1.12 -25.58
N VAL A 375 7.54 -0.02 -26.21
CA VAL A 375 8.89 -0.57 -26.37
C VAL A 375 9.34 -0.42 -27.81
N VAL A 376 10.54 0.10 -28.01
CA VAL A 376 11.17 0.19 -29.32
C VAL A 376 11.52 -1.21 -29.81
N THR A 377 10.85 -1.68 -30.86
CA THR A 377 11.06 -3.02 -31.43
C THR A 377 12.17 -3.03 -32.47
N VAL A 378 12.24 -1.98 -33.30
CA VAL A 378 13.32 -1.73 -34.26
C VAL A 378 13.65 -0.23 -34.24
N PRO A 379 14.90 0.16 -33.90
CA PRO A 379 15.32 1.56 -33.91
C PRO A 379 15.67 2.04 -35.33
N ALA A 380 15.81 3.34 -35.50
CA ALA A 380 16.33 3.93 -36.73
C ALA A 380 17.79 3.50 -36.99
N GLY A 381 18.27 3.71 -38.22
CA GLY A 381 19.61 3.29 -38.65
C GLY A 381 19.70 1.82 -39.05
N ARG A 382 18.57 1.11 -39.19
CA ARG A 382 18.49 -0.31 -39.57
C ARG A 382 17.74 -0.52 -40.89
N LEU A 383 16.41 -0.45 -40.85
CA LEU A 383 15.56 -0.58 -42.04
C LEU A 383 15.63 0.69 -42.91
N ARG A 384 15.79 1.86 -42.26
CA ARG A 384 16.12 3.15 -42.87
C ARG A 384 17.32 3.76 -42.17
N THR A 385 18.18 4.43 -42.95
CA THR A 385 19.49 4.94 -42.49
C THR A 385 19.67 6.44 -42.73
N ASN A 386 18.71 7.11 -43.36
CA ASN A 386 18.81 8.51 -43.79
C ASN A 386 17.89 9.47 -43.03
N PHE A 387 16.91 8.97 -42.30
CA PHE A 387 16.02 9.70 -41.39
C PHE A 387 15.55 8.74 -40.30
N THR A 388 14.87 9.23 -39.26
CA THR A 388 14.33 8.37 -38.20
C THR A 388 13.06 7.69 -38.68
N GLU A 389 13.15 6.38 -38.87
CA GLU A 389 11.99 5.48 -38.95
C GLU A 389 12.24 4.38 -37.91
N ALA A 390 11.63 4.53 -36.75
CA ALA A 390 11.68 3.55 -35.67
C ALA A 390 10.28 3.04 -35.35
N PHE A 391 10.19 1.90 -34.66
CA PHE A 391 8.93 1.19 -34.46
C PHE A 391 8.67 1.01 -32.98
N LEU A 392 7.63 1.67 -32.48
CA LEU A 392 7.16 1.59 -31.11
C LEU A 392 5.99 0.59 -31.03
N GLN A 393 5.99 -0.29 -30.04
CA GLN A 393 4.88 -1.23 -29.80
C GLN A 393 4.54 -1.29 -28.31
N ASP A 394 3.25 -1.26 -27.99
CA ASP A 394 2.74 -1.23 -26.63
C ASP A 394 2.12 -2.59 -26.24
N GLU A 395 1.49 -2.63 -25.06
CA GLU A 395 0.81 -3.82 -24.54
C GLU A 395 -0.45 -4.23 -25.31
N SER A 396 -0.99 -3.35 -26.16
CA SER A 396 -2.12 -3.68 -27.03
C SER A 396 -1.74 -4.63 -28.17
N GLY A 397 -0.43 -4.89 -28.34
CA GLY A 397 0.12 -5.74 -29.39
C GLY A 397 0.16 -5.05 -30.76
N ARG A 398 -0.01 -3.72 -30.83
CA ARG A 398 0.05 -2.94 -32.06
C ARG A 398 1.28 -2.03 -32.07
N GLY A 399 1.88 -1.88 -33.25
CA GLY A 399 3.02 -0.98 -33.46
C GLY A 399 2.69 0.24 -34.29
N ILE A 400 3.48 1.30 -34.13
CA ILE A 400 3.40 2.57 -34.88
C ILE A 400 4.80 3.11 -35.18
N ILE A 401 4.91 3.93 -36.23
CA ILE A 401 6.17 4.57 -36.65
C ILE A 401 6.47 5.78 -35.76
N LEU A 402 7.72 5.91 -35.32
CA LEU A 402 8.29 7.16 -34.84
C LEU A 402 9.10 7.79 -35.97
N TYR A 403 8.74 9.02 -36.32
CA TYR A 403 9.32 9.76 -37.44
C TYR A 403 10.06 11.02 -36.99
N SER A 404 11.20 11.27 -37.62
CA SER A 404 11.92 12.55 -37.60
C SER A 404 12.72 12.69 -38.90
N SER A 405 12.81 13.91 -39.43
CA SER A 405 13.60 14.20 -40.64
C SER A 405 15.10 13.98 -40.44
N ASP A 406 15.58 14.13 -39.20
CA ASP A 406 16.95 13.84 -38.82
C ASP A 406 17.06 12.38 -38.36
N LEU A 407 18.23 11.78 -38.54
CA LEU A 407 18.52 10.45 -38.01
C LEU A 407 18.84 10.53 -36.51
N ASP A 408 17.94 10.01 -35.69
CA ASP A 408 18.08 9.90 -34.25
C ASP A 408 18.35 8.44 -33.85
N THR A 409 19.55 8.21 -33.31
CA THR A 409 19.97 6.89 -32.81
C THR A 409 20.14 6.88 -31.29
N SER A 410 19.50 7.83 -30.58
CA SER A 410 19.64 7.97 -29.13
C SER A 410 18.88 6.90 -28.33
N PHE A 411 17.91 6.23 -28.94
CA PHE A 411 17.15 5.13 -28.36
C PHE A 411 17.34 3.85 -29.19
N THR A 412 17.31 2.71 -28.50
CA THR A 412 17.70 1.41 -29.05
C THR A 412 16.62 0.35 -28.84
N ARG A 413 16.77 -0.79 -29.50
CA ARG A 413 15.84 -1.92 -29.36
C ARG A 413 15.71 -2.35 -27.90
N GLY A 414 14.48 -2.49 -27.43
CA GLY A 414 14.16 -2.87 -26.06
C GLY A 414 14.12 -1.69 -25.10
N ASP A 415 14.38 -0.46 -25.53
CA ASP A 415 14.09 0.70 -24.68
C ASP A 415 12.57 0.88 -24.59
N SER A 416 12.05 0.88 -23.37
CA SER A 416 10.71 1.33 -23.04
C SER A 416 10.76 2.84 -22.87
N ILE A 417 9.97 3.54 -23.68
CA ILE A 417 10.01 4.99 -23.81
C ILE A 417 8.61 5.58 -23.68
N LEU A 418 8.54 6.78 -23.13
CA LEU A 418 7.39 7.68 -23.18
C LEU A 418 7.65 8.72 -24.26
N VAL A 419 6.70 8.89 -25.17
CA VAL A 419 6.82 9.75 -26.35
C VAL A 419 5.74 10.83 -26.31
N VAL A 420 6.15 12.08 -26.45
CA VAL A 420 5.22 13.20 -26.72
C VAL A 420 5.33 13.56 -28.19
N ALA A 421 4.27 13.33 -28.98
CA ALA A 421 4.31 13.43 -30.44
C ALA A 421 3.02 13.97 -31.04
N GLU A 422 3.15 14.66 -32.17
CA GLU A 422 2.03 14.94 -33.07
C GLU A 422 1.70 13.68 -33.88
N VAL A 423 0.42 13.32 -33.96
CA VAL A 423 -0.07 12.22 -34.80
C VAL A 423 -0.20 12.69 -36.24
N ASP A 424 0.39 11.97 -37.19
CA ASP A 424 0.30 12.27 -38.62
C ASP A 424 -0.06 11.00 -39.44
N GLU A 425 -0.53 11.22 -40.67
CA GLU A 425 -0.73 10.17 -41.67
C GLU A 425 -0.06 10.59 -42.99
N PHE A 426 1.07 9.97 -43.31
CA PHE A 426 1.82 10.26 -44.52
C PHE A 426 1.72 9.10 -45.53
N ASP A 427 1.11 9.37 -46.69
CA ASP A 427 0.92 8.37 -47.77
C ASP A 427 0.21 7.09 -47.29
N GLY A 428 -0.82 7.26 -46.43
CA GLY A 428 -1.58 6.16 -45.83
C GLY A 428 -0.89 5.46 -44.66
N LYS A 429 0.22 6.01 -44.15
CA LYS A 429 0.99 5.44 -43.04
C LYS A 429 0.80 6.25 -41.76
N PRO A 430 0.26 5.66 -40.67
CA PRO A 430 0.26 6.28 -39.36
C PRO A 430 1.70 6.47 -38.84
N GLU A 431 2.04 7.70 -38.45
CA GLU A 431 3.33 8.04 -37.85
C GLU A 431 3.18 9.05 -36.71
N LEU A 432 4.16 9.03 -35.80
CA LEU A 432 4.27 9.94 -34.68
C LEU A 432 5.49 10.84 -34.89
N ILE A 433 5.24 12.14 -35.09
CA ILE A 433 6.27 13.17 -35.18
C ILE A 433 6.59 13.63 -33.76
N TYR A 434 7.62 13.03 -33.17
CA TYR A 434 7.92 13.22 -31.75
C TYR A 434 8.65 14.54 -31.47
N SER A 435 8.25 15.20 -30.38
CA SER A 435 8.87 16.41 -29.85
C SER A 435 9.78 16.12 -28.66
N SER A 436 9.51 15.04 -27.93
CA SER A 436 10.36 14.56 -26.84
C SER A 436 10.21 13.05 -26.63
N ILE A 437 11.29 12.42 -26.18
CA ILE A 437 11.36 11.00 -25.79
C ILE A 437 11.99 10.91 -24.41
N THR A 438 11.35 10.19 -23.50
CA THR A 438 11.87 9.86 -22.17
C THR A 438 12.03 8.36 -22.05
N VAL A 439 13.24 7.88 -21.74
CA VAL A 439 13.48 6.44 -21.50
C VAL A 439 13.00 6.07 -20.10
N LEU A 440 11.95 5.25 -20.03
CA LEU A 440 11.38 4.72 -18.79
C LEU A 440 12.19 3.52 -18.28
N LYS A 441 12.64 2.65 -19.20
CA LYS A 441 13.41 1.45 -18.87
C LYS A 441 14.25 0.97 -20.05
N GLN A 442 15.52 0.66 -19.81
CA GLN A 442 16.39 0.03 -20.80
C GLN A 442 16.27 -1.49 -20.78
N ASN A 443 16.51 -2.13 -21.93
CA ASN A 443 16.52 -3.61 -22.07
C ASN A 443 15.21 -4.29 -21.61
N ALA A 444 14.06 -3.66 -21.85
CA ALA A 444 12.76 -4.30 -21.73
C ALA A 444 12.65 -5.49 -22.70
N LYS A 445 11.81 -6.47 -22.35
CA LYS A 445 11.48 -7.57 -23.26
C LYS A 445 10.79 -6.98 -24.49
N VAL A 446 11.35 -7.23 -25.67
CA VAL A 446 10.76 -6.79 -26.93
C VAL A 446 9.41 -7.49 -27.12
N PRO A 447 8.30 -6.75 -27.24
CA PRO A 447 6.98 -7.33 -27.52
C PRO A 447 6.99 -7.96 -28.91
N VAL A 448 6.30 -9.09 -29.07
CA VAL A 448 6.22 -9.83 -30.33
C VAL A 448 4.86 -10.52 -30.43
N GLU A 449 4.17 -10.30 -31.54
CA GLU A 449 2.89 -10.94 -31.84
C GLU A 449 3.11 -12.19 -32.71
N GLU A 450 2.86 -13.39 -32.17
CA GLU A 450 2.92 -14.63 -32.94
C GLU A 450 1.59 -14.85 -33.67
N ILE A 451 1.63 -14.81 -35.00
CA ILE A 451 0.44 -14.85 -35.85
C ILE A 451 0.63 -15.81 -37.04
N THR A 452 -0.48 -16.19 -37.68
CA THR A 452 -0.44 -16.97 -38.92
C THR A 452 -0.07 -16.12 -40.13
N ILE A 453 0.39 -16.74 -41.23
CA ILE A 453 0.64 -16.00 -42.47
C ILE A 453 -0.67 -15.42 -43.02
N SER A 454 -1.78 -16.14 -42.87
CA SER A 454 -3.11 -15.64 -43.25
C SER A 454 -3.47 -14.34 -42.52
N GLU A 455 -3.27 -14.28 -41.20
CA GLU A 455 -3.51 -13.09 -40.40
C GLU A 455 -2.56 -11.95 -40.76
N PHE A 456 -1.27 -12.25 -40.95
CA PHE A 456 -0.27 -11.27 -41.38
C PHE A 456 -0.64 -10.63 -42.74
N ASN A 457 -1.16 -11.43 -43.66
CA ASN A 457 -1.60 -10.98 -44.99
C ASN A 457 -2.83 -10.06 -44.96
N THR A 458 -3.51 -9.89 -43.82
CA THR A 458 -4.62 -8.92 -43.69
C THR A 458 -4.16 -7.47 -43.60
N LEU A 459 -2.84 -7.22 -43.48
CA LEU A 459 -2.21 -5.90 -43.27
C LEU A 459 -2.56 -5.20 -41.94
N LYS A 460 -3.43 -5.79 -41.11
CA LYS A 460 -3.79 -5.27 -39.78
C LYS A 460 -2.57 -5.04 -38.87
N TYR A 461 -1.53 -5.86 -39.01
CA TYR A 461 -0.30 -5.80 -38.21
C TYR A 461 0.81 -4.95 -38.85
N GLY A 462 0.44 -3.98 -39.70
CA GLY A 462 1.37 -2.95 -40.17
C GLY A 462 2.13 -2.31 -39.00
N TYR A 463 3.44 -2.14 -39.19
CA TYR A 463 4.39 -1.54 -38.25
C TYR A 463 4.53 -2.26 -36.90
N THR A 464 3.85 -3.39 -36.73
CA THR A 464 3.93 -4.24 -35.55
C THR A 464 5.08 -5.23 -35.71
N PHE A 465 5.81 -5.50 -34.63
CA PHE A 465 6.82 -6.55 -34.59
C PHE A 465 6.13 -7.90 -34.39
N VAL A 466 6.02 -8.66 -35.47
CA VAL A 466 5.30 -9.93 -35.50
C VAL A 466 6.27 -11.09 -35.67
N LYS A 467 5.81 -12.29 -35.37
CA LYS A 467 6.51 -13.56 -35.60
C LYS A 467 5.62 -14.48 -36.41
N VAL A 468 6.17 -15.00 -37.50
CA VAL A 468 5.54 -16.04 -38.34
C VAL A 468 6.55 -17.16 -38.58
N TRP A 469 6.06 -18.32 -39.00
CA TRP A 469 6.92 -19.41 -39.44
C TRP A 469 6.40 -20.00 -40.75
N GLY A 470 7.32 -20.55 -41.54
CA GLY A 470 6.96 -21.15 -42.82
C GLY A 470 8.14 -21.82 -43.49
N LYS A 471 7.82 -22.64 -44.49
CA LYS A 471 8.78 -23.26 -45.38
C LYS A 471 9.23 -22.25 -46.44
N VAL A 472 10.53 -22.15 -46.66
CA VAL A 472 11.10 -21.39 -47.78
C VAL A 472 10.72 -22.07 -49.09
N ILE A 473 9.90 -21.41 -49.91
CA ILE A 473 9.45 -21.92 -51.21
C ILE A 473 10.18 -21.26 -52.39
N SER A 474 10.69 -20.05 -52.20
CA SER A 474 11.49 -19.34 -53.20
C SER A 474 12.39 -18.30 -52.51
N ARG A 475 13.48 -17.93 -53.18
CA ARG A 475 14.40 -16.87 -52.76
C ARG A 475 14.91 -16.09 -53.97
N SER A 476 15.15 -14.79 -53.78
CA SER A 476 15.85 -13.93 -54.72
C SER A 476 16.92 -13.12 -54.01
N ASP A 477 18.15 -13.15 -54.52
CA ASP A 477 19.27 -12.38 -54.00
C ASP A 477 19.24 -10.92 -54.52
N PRO A 478 19.91 -9.97 -53.82
CA PRO A 478 20.05 -8.60 -54.31
C PRO A 478 20.76 -8.57 -55.68
N PHE A 479 20.22 -7.80 -56.61
CA PHE A 479 20.79 -7.60 -57.94
C PHE A 479 20.33 -6.27 -58.54
N GLY A 480 21.23 -5.55 -59.21
CA GLY A 480 20.91 -4.29 -59.88
C GLY A 480 20.45 -3.20 -58.90
N THR A 481 19.20 -2.75 -59.02
CA THR A 481 18.61 -1.75 -58.11
C THR A 481 17.91 -2.37 -56.89
N ASN A 482 17.80 -3.70 -56.82
CA ASN A 482 17.21 -4.39 -55.68
C ASN A 482 18.23 -4.52 -54.54
N THR A 483 18.16 -3.62 -53.55
CA THR A 483 19.07 -3.54 -52.39
C THR A 483 18.66 -4.45 -51.22
N GLY A 484 18.15 -5.65 -51.53
CA GLY A 484 17.76 -6.63 -50.51
C GLY A 484 17.40 -7.98 -51.10
N ALA A 485 17.37 -9.01 -50.24
CA ALA A 485 16.89 -10.34 -50.58
C ALA A 485 15.37 -10.45 -50.29
N ASN A 486 14.65 -11.23 -51.11
CA ASN A 486 13.25 -11.59 -50.85
C ASN A 486 13.14 -13.10 -50.71
N ILE A 487 12.51 -13.57 -49.64
CA ILE A 487 12.31 -14.99 -49.35
C ILE A 487 10.82 -15.22 -49.19
N SER A 488 10.22 -16.09 -50.02
CA SER A 488 8.81 -16.46 -49.86
C SER A 488 8.68 -17.61 -48.88
N LEU A 489 7.80 -17.44 -47.90
CA LEU A 489 7.49 -18.40 -46.85
C LEU A 489 6.07 -18.91 -47.02
N GLN A 490 5.90 -20.24 -46.96
CA GLN A 490 4.59 -20.89 -46.98
C GLN A 490 4.35 -21.63 -45.66
N ASP A 491 3.22 -21.38 -45.00
CA ASP A 491 2.85 -22.10 -43.79
C ASP A 491 2.11 -23.42 -44.12
N ALA A 492 1.71 -24.16 -43.09
CA ALA A 492 0.99 -25.42 -43.24
C ALA A 492 -0.41 -25.29 -43.86
N SER A 493 -1.01 -24.09 -43.85
CA SER A 493 -2.30 -23.82 -44.51
C SER A 493 -2.16 -23.64 -46.03
N GLY A 494 -0.94 -23.36 -46.49
CA GLY A 494 -0.61 -23.07 -47.88
C GLY A 494 -0.54 -21.58 -48.21
N GLU A 495 -0.86 -20.71 -47.25
CA GLU A 495 -0.72 -19.27 -47.36
C GLU A 495 0.74 -18.85 -47.47
N VAL A 496 1.00 -17.79 -48.25
CA VAL A 496 2.35 -17.32 -48.58
C VAL A 496 2.54 -15.87 -48.19
N THR A 497 3.68 -15.55 -47.60
CA THR A 497 4.15 -14.16 -47.42
C THR A 497 5.59 -14.00 -47.88
N THR A 498 6.04 -12.75 -47.99
CA THR A 498 7.40 -12.40 -48.38
C THR A 498 8.15 -11.82 -47.18
N MET A 499 9.28 -12.43 -46.83
CA MET A 499 10.28 -11.84 -45.95
C MET A 499 11.26 -11.01 -46.79
N ARG A 500 11.39 -9.72 -46.46
CA ARG A 500 12.28 -8.75 -47.10
C ARG A 500 13.48 -8.47 -46.20
N ILE A 501 14.67 -8.91 -46.62
CA ILE A 501 15.93 -8.67 -45.90
C ILE A 501 16.69 -7.54 -46.61
N TRP A 502 16.71 -6.35 -46.01
CA TRP A 502 17.42 -5.20 -46.57
C TRP A 502 18.94 -5.29 -46.37
N ASN A 503 19.73 -4.88 -47.37
CA ASN A 503 21.19 -4.85 -47.26
C ASN A 503 21.69 -3.94 -46.11
N SER A 504 20.97 -2.84 -45.85
CA SER A 504 21.28 -1.89 -44.77
C SER A 504 21.25 -2.53 -43.36
N THR A 505 20.52 -3.64 -43.19
CA THR A 505 20.45 -4.36 -41.92
C THR A 505 21.70 -5.19 -41.64
N ASN A 506 22.51 -5.48 -42.67
CA ASN A 506 23.65 -6.40 -42.60
C ASN A 506 23.28 -7.79 -42.03
N ILE A 507 22.09 -8.31 -42.36
CA ILE A 507 21.64 -9.64 -41.93
C ILE A 507 22.23 -10.75 -42.80
N LEU A 508 22.13 -10.60 -44.13
CA LEU A 508 22.52 -11.62 -45.12
C LEU A 508 23.54 -11.06 -46.11
N PHE A 509 23.22 -9.93 -46.74
CA PHE A 509 24.09 -9.16 -47.61
C PHE A 509 24.36 -7.78 -47.01
N ASN A 510 25.53 -7.20 -47.31
CA ASN A 510 25.84 -5.79 -47.00
C ASN A 510 25.46 -4.85 -48.16
N ASP A 511 25.63 -3.55 -48.00
CA ASP A 511 25.29 -2.53 -49.02
C ASP A 511 26.09 -2.70 -50.33
N ASP A 512 27.28 -3.32 -50.27
CA ASP A 512 28.09 -3.71 -51.43
C ASP A 512 27.60 -5.00 -52.12
N MET A 513 26.44 -5.53 -51.72
CA MET A 513 25.84 -6.79 -52.20
C MET A 513 26.71 -8.03 -51.97
N GLN A 514 27.61 -7.98 -50.99
CA GLN A 514 28.45 -9.13 -50.61
C GLN A 514 27.71 -9.98 -49.57
N LEU A 515 27.75 -11.30 -49.75
CA LEU A 515 27.25 -12.24 -48.75
C LEU A 515 28.13 -12.17 -47.50
N ILE A 516 27.54 -11.85 -46.35
CA ILE A 516 28.24 -11.67 -45.08
C ILE A 516 27.85 -12.69 -44.01
N ASN A 517 26.77 -13.46 -44.23
CA ASN A 517 26.30 -14.48 -43.30
C ASN A 517 26.04 -15.83 -43.99
N PRO A 518 27.09 -16.66 -44.21
CA PRO A 518 26.95 -17.95 -44.90
C PRO A 518 26.11 -18.99 -44.16
N GLU A 519 26.05 -18.92 -42.83
CA GLU A 519 25.25 -19.83 -42.01
C GLU A 519 23.76 -19.54 -42.21
N LEU A 520 23.36 -18.27 -42.14
CA LEU A 520 22.00 -17.87 -42.42
C LEU A 520 21.63 -18.10 -43.89
N ASP A 521 22.56 -17.90 -44.83
CA ASP A 521 22.34 -18.25 -46.24
C ASP A 521 22.00 -19.73 -46.44
N SER A 522 22.64 -20.62 -45.66
CA SER A 522 22.35 -22.06 -45.68
C SER A 522 20.96 -22.37 -45.12
N LEU A 523 20.54 -21.65 -44.07
CA LEU A 523 19.21 -21.77 -43.47
C LEU A 523 18.09 -21.24 -44.38
N LEU A 524 18.38 -20.25 -45.22
CA LEU A 524 17.42 -19.62 -46.12
C LEU A 524 17.30 -20.30 -47.50
N GLN A 525 17.84 -21.52 -47.63
CA GLN A 525 17.68 -22.32 -48.86
C GLN A 525 16.25 -22.86 -49.01
N VAL A 526 15.82 -23.03 -50.26
CA VAL A 526 14.50 -23.60 -50.57
C VAL A 526 14.36 -24.97 -49.92
N GLY A 527 13.23 -25.18 -49.23
CA GLY A 527 12.92 -26.42 -48.53
C GLY A 527 13.08 -26.33 -47.01
N GLN A 528 13.86 -25.39 -46.50
CA GLN A 528 14.06 -25.18 -45.06
C GLN A 528 12.81 -24.58 -44.42
N ILE A 529 12.60 -24.84 -43.14
CA ILE A 529 11.51 -24.24 -42.36
C ILE A 529 12.15 -23.29 -41.35
N ILE A 530 11.68 -22.04 -41.36
CA ILE A 530 12.22 -20.97 -40.52
C ILE A 530 11.12 -20.32 -39.70
N GLU A 531 11.52 -19.76 -38.57
CA GLU A 531 10.74 -18.82 -37.79
C GLU A 531 11.40 -17.45 -37.98
N VAL A 532 10.59 -16.45 -38.32
CA VAL A 532 11.08 -15.09 -38.52
C VAL A 532 10.23 -14.13 -37.72
N SER A 533 10.90 -13.24 -37.00
CA SER A 533 10.30 -12.05 -36.42
C SER A 533 10.70 -10.82 -37.23
N GLY A 534 9.82 -9.83 -37.33
CA GLY A 534 10.10 -8.63 -38.12
C GLY A 534 8.96 -7.63 -38.08
N ILE A 535 9.22 -6.44 -38.59
CA ILE A 535 8.20 -5.42 -38.74
C ILE A 535 7.28 -5.78 -39.91
N GLY A 536 5.96 -5.74 -39.68
CA GLY A 536 4.98 -5.82 -40.74
C GLY A 536 5.02 -4.57 -41.62
N GLY A 537 5.24 -4.75 -42.92
CA GLY A 537 5.17 -3.69 -43.92
C GLY A 537 4.25 -4.06 -45.08
N GLU A 538 4.05 -3.08 -45.97
CA GLU A 538 3.30 -3.25 -47.21
C GLU A 538 4.15 -2.82 -48.40
N TYR A 539 4.08 -3.59 -49.49
CA TYR A 539 4.64 -3.20 -50.78
C TYR A 539 3.66 -3.56 -51.89
N SER A 540 3.17 -2.55 -52.61
CA SER A 540 2.23 -2.71 -53.73
C SER A 540 0.98 -3.53 -53.35
N GLY A 541 0.40 -3.30 -52.16
CA GLY A 541 -0.79 -4.01 -51.69
C GLY A 541 -0.56 -5.40 -51.11
N ALA A 542 0.69 -5.86 -50.99
CA ALA A 542 1.04 -7.15 -50.40
C ALA A 542 1.85 -6.96 -49.11
N SER A 543 1.63 -7.84 -48.13
CA SER A 543 2.38 -7.87 -46.89
C SER A 543 3.86 -8.21 -47.14
N GLN A 544 4.75 -7.55 -46.40
CA GLN A 544 6.18 -7.85 -46.37
C GLN A 544 6.68 -7.83 -44.94
N LEU A 545 7.30 -8.93 -44.50
CA LEU A 545 7.92 -9.02 -43.18
C LEU A 545 9.37 -8.55 -43.25
N GLN A 546 9.74 -7.62 -42.38
CA GLN A 546 11.05 -6.96 -42.42
C GLN A 546 11.85 -7.23 -41.13
N PRO A 547 12.66 -8.30 -41.07
CA PRO A 547 13.58 -8.54 -39.96
C PRO A 547 14.66 -7.44 -39.91
N ALA A 548 15.08 -7.06 -38.69
CA ALA A 548 16.08 -6.01 -38.49
C ALA A 548 17.43 -6.55 -37.99
N TYR A 549 17.44 -7.78 -37.45
CA TYR A 549 18.62 -8.47 -36.93
C TYR A 549 18.67 -9.91 -37.42
N ALA A 550 19.88 -10.47 -37.55
CA ALA A 550 20.05 -11.86 -37.94
C ALA A 550 19.41 -12.84 -36.93
N SER A 551 19.40 -12.47 -35.65
CA SER A 551 18.72 -13.21 -34.58
C SER A 551 17.20 -13.22 -34.69
N ASP A 552 16.61 -12.36 -35.52
CA ASP A 552 15.17 -12.39 -35.76
C ASP A 552 14.78 -13.56 -36.69
N ILE A 553 15.75 -14.19 -37.37
CA ILE A 553 15.56 -15.35 -38.23
C ILE A 553 16.24 -16.55 -37.58
N ILE A 554 15.47 -17.57 -37.27
CA ILE A 554 15.99 -18.81 -36.69
C ILE A 554 15.39 -20.01 -37.42
N GLU A 555 16.08 -21.15 -37.32
CA GLU A 555 15.53 -22.41 -37.81
C GLU A 555 14.25 -22.74 -37.05
N LYS A 556 13.14 -22.96 -37.76
CA LYS A 556 11.95 -23.53 -37.16
C LYS A 556 12.15 -25.02 -37.10
N LEU A 557 12.69 -25.45 -35.97
CA LEU A 557 12.58 -26.83 -35.57
C LEU A 557 11.09 -27.13 -35.44
N GLU A 558 10.59 -28.11 -36.19
CA GLU A 558 9.24 -28.63 -35.95
C GLU A 558 9.27 -29.22 -34.53
N GLY A 559 8.73 -28.50 -33.54
CA GLY A 559 8.79 -28.87 -32.13
C GLY A 559 9.82 -28.12 -31.29
N GLN A 560 9.50 -27.88 -30.02
CA GLN A 560 10.40 -27.20 -29.08
C GLN A 560 11.61 -28.08 -28.74
N SER A 561 12.80 -27.50 -28.81
CA SER A 561 14.02 -28.08 -28.25
C SER A 561 13.97 -28.01 -26.72
N GLY A 562 14.35 -29.09 -26.01
CA GLY A 562 14.78 -28.97 -24.61
C GLY A 562 14.11 -29.80 -23.50
N SER A 563 14.01 -31.13 -23.61
CA SER A 563 13.97 -31.96 -22.38
C SER A 563 14.69 -33.30 -22.45
N PHE A 564 15.09 -33.77 -23.64
CA PHE A 564 15.69 -35.10 -23.84
C PHE A 564 14.77 -36.27 -23.44
N GLU A 565 13.48 -36.04 -23.17
CA GLU A 565 12.56 -37.08 -22.71
C GLU A 565 11.70 -37.65 -23.83
N ALA A 566 11.60 -38.98 -23.86
CA ALA A 566 10.59 -39.69 -24.64
C ALA A 566 9.21 -39.50 -24.00
N THR A 567 8.29 -38.83 -24.69
CA THR A 567 6.91 -38.64 -24.22
C THR A 567 5.90 -39.04 -25.29
N LEU A 568 4.70 -39.45 -24.85
CA LEU A 568 3.56 -39.73 -25.71
C LEU A 568 2.30 -39.31 -24.95
N SER A 569 1.49 -38.47 -25.56
CA SER A 569 0.19 -38.03 -25.07
C SER A 569 -0.85 -38.24 -26.16
N VAL A 570 -2.02 -38.78 -25.79
CA VAL A 570 -3.17 -38.86 -26.67
C VAL A 570 -4.32 -38.19 -25.95
N SER A 571 -5.12 -37.42 -26.71
CA SER A 571 -6.31 -36.77 -26.16
C SER A 571 -7.21 -37.75 -25.41
N PRO A 572 -7.63 -37.44 -24.17
CA PRO A 572 -8.28 -38.41 -23.27
C PRO A 572 -9.79 -38.53 -23.54
N TYR A 573 -10.20 -38.60 -24.80
CA TYR A 573 -11.60 -38.78 -25.19
C TYR A 573 -11.74 -39.78 -26.34
N PRO A 574 -12.86 -40.51 -26.41
CA PRO A 574 -13.18 -41.33 -27.57
C PRO A 574 -13.50 -40.45 -28.77
N PHE A 575 -13.24 -40.95 -29.98
CA PHE A 575 -13.61 -40.28 -31.23
C PHE A 575 -14.34 -41.23 -32.18
N VAL A 576 -15.08 -40.67 -33.14
CA VAL A 576 -15.95 -41.37 -34.10
C VAL A 576 -15.45 -41.14 -35.53
N PRO A 577 -14.49 -41.94 -36.01
CA PRO A 577 -13.96 -41.88 -37.38
C PRO A 577 -15.01 -41.91 -38.50
N GLN A 578 -16.16 -42.55 -38.25
CA GLN A 578 -17.26 -42.66 -39.21
C GLN A 578 -17.88 -41.30 -39.55
N LEU A 579 -17.79 -40.33 -38.62
CA LEU A 579 -18.28 -38.96 -38.80
C LEU A 579 -17.17 -38.00 -39.29
N GLY A 580 -15.99 -38.52 -39.59
CA GLY A 580 -14.83 -37.70 -39.99
C GLY A 580 -14.02 -37.14 -38.81
N GLU A 581 -14.32 -37.53 -37.57
CA GLU A 581 -13.52 -37.13 -36.41
C GLU A 581 -12.11 -37.74 -36.47
N VAL A 582 -11.17 -37.03 -35.85
CA VAL A 582 -9.78 -37.47 -35.70
C VAL A 582 -9.37 -37.34 -34.23
N ILE A 583 -8.46 -38.20 -33.77
CA ILE A 583 -7.89 -38.09 -32.42
C ILE A 583 -6.57 -37.32 -32.47
N LYS A 584 -6.44 -36.29 -31.62
CA LYS A 584 -5.18 -35.54 -31.46
C LYS A 584 -4.22 -36.29 -30.55
N TYR A 585 -2.95 -36.33 -30.94
CA TYR A 585 -1.87 -36.88 -30.14
C TYR A 585 -0.61 -36.04 -30.26
N SER A 586 0.28 -36.14 -29.27
CA SER A 586 1.60 -35.54 -29.31
C SER A 586 2.67 -36.46 -28.75
N TYR A 587 3.91 -36.30 -29.21
CA TYR A 587 5.04 -37.12 -28.76
C TYR A 587 6.37 -36.38 -28.89
N SER A 588 7.34 -36.71 -28.03
CA SER A 588 8.72 -36.21 -28.14
C SER A 588 9.75 -37.34 -28.11
N PHE A 589 10.93 -37.07 -28.65
CA PHE A 589 12.05 -38.00 -28.68
C PHE A 589 13.41 -37.28 -28.60
N PRO A 590 14.44 -37.94 -28.01
CA PRO A 590 15.83 -37.44 -28.00
C PRO A 590 16.46 -37.46 -29.41
N SER A 591 17.60 -36.78 -29.56
CA SER A 591 18.39 -36.79 -30.80
C SER A 591 18.99 -38.17 -31.09
N ASP A 592 19.48 -38.33 -32.32
CA ASP A 592 20.16 -39.53 -32.83
C ASP A 592 19.38 -40.84 -32.59
N ALA A 593 18.07 -40.80 -32.77
CA ALA A 593 17.21 -41.95 -32.48
C ALA A 593 16.44 -42.46 -33.71
N ARG A 594 16.15 -43.76 -33.73
CA ARG A 594 15.12 -44.36 -34.59
C ARG A 594 13.80 -44.36 -33.85
N ILE A 595 12.78 -43.75 -34.44
CA ILE A 595 11.46 -43.55 -33.81
C ILE A 595 10.41 -44.33 -34.57
N LYS A 596 9.60 -45.10 -33.83
CA LYS A 596 8.48 -45.88 -34.34
C LYS A 596 7.22 -45.56 -33.54
N LEU A 597 6.27 -44.87 -34.16
CA LEU A 597 4.93 -44.64 -33.59
C LEU A 597 3.91 -45.51 -34.31
N ARG A 598 3.26 -46.41 -33.57
CA ARG A 598 2.39 -47.45 -34.11
C ARG A 598 1.11 -47.58 -33.31
N VAL A 599 0.04 -48.02 -33.96
CA VAL A 599 -1.24 -48.32 -33.32
C VAL A 599 -1.45 -49.82 -33.31
N PHE A 600 -1.83 -50.36 -32.17
CA PHE A 600 -2.14 -51.77 -31.95
C PHE A 600 -3.57 -51.93 -31.43
N ASP A 601 -4.21 -53.06 -31.71
CA ASP A 601 -5.42 -53.44 -30.98
C ASP A 601 -5.09 -54.09 -29.61
N THR A 602 -6.11 -54.42 -28.82
CA THR A 602 -5.94 -55.06 -27.51
C THR A 602 -5.34 -56.46 -27.57
N ALA A 603 -5.29 -57.11 -28.74
CA ALA A 603 -4.63 -58.38 -28.95
C ALA A 603 -3.16 -58.22 -29.38
N GLY A 604 -2.65 -56.98 -29.48
CA GLY A 604 -1.29 -56.67 -29.90
C GLY A 604 -1.05 -56.76 -31.40
N ARG A 605 -2.12 -56.80 -32.22
CA ARG A 605 -1.98 -56.79 -33.69
C ARG A 605 -1.72 -55.37 -34.18
N LEU A 606 -0.73 -55.20 -35.06
CA LEU A 606 -0.40 -53.91 -35.67
C LEU A 606 -1.54 -53.45 -36.60
N ILE A 607 -2.06 -52.25 -36.34
CA ILE A 607 -3.15 -51.62 -37.08
C ILE A 607 -2.60 -50.59 -38.06
N ALA A 608 -1.78 -49.66 -37.55
CA ALA A 608 -1.23 -48.58 -38.34
C ALA A 608 0.19 -48.23 -37.89
N THR A 609 1.02 -47.76 -38.82
CA THR A 609 2.29 -47.10 -38.51
C THR A 609 2.13 -45.62 -38.83
N LEU A 610 2.13 -44.80 -37.78
CA LEU A 610 1.93 -43.34 -37.89
C LEU A 610 3.25 -42.62 -38.14
N TYR A 611 4.38 -43.21 -37.73
CA TYR A 611 5.72 -42.68 -37.92
C TYR A 611 6.78 -43.79 -37.84
N ASP A 612 7.77 -43.82 -38.74
CA ASP A 612 8.91 -44.76 -38.68
C ASP A 612 10.16 -44.20 -39.39
N GLU A 613 10.98 -43.41 -38.68
CA GLU A 613 12.14 -42.71 -39.25
C GLU A 613 13.32 -42.61 -38.28
N TYR A 614 14.52 -42.36 -38.81
CA TYR A 614 15.69 -41.95 -38.02
C TYR A 614 15.75 -40.42 -38.00
N ARG A 615 16.08 -39.83 -36.85
CA ARG A 615 16.29 -38.39 -36.69
C ARG A 615 17.56 -38.11 -35.89
N GLY A 616 18.42 -37.26 -36.42
CA GLY A 616 19.66 -36.81 -35.75
C GLY A 616 19.44 -35.69 -34.72
N LEU A 617 18.22 -35.16 -34.58
CA LEU A 617 17.90 -34.07 -33.67
C LEU A 617 16.68 -34.45 -32.80
N SER A 618 16.62 -33.91 -31.58
CA SER A 618 15.48 -34.08 -30.68
C SER A 618 14.28 -33.28 -31.14
N PHE A 619 13.07 -33.76 -30.86
CA PHE A 619 11.86 -33.24 -31.48
C PHE A 619 10.62 -33.40 -30.58
N TYR A 620 9.61 -32.55 -30.79
CA TYR A 620 8.25 -32.71 -30.29
C TYR A 620 7.26 -32.55 -31.44
N LYS A 621 6.31 -33.48 -31.60
CA LYS A 621 5.31 -33.46 -32.66
C LYS A 621 3.91 -33.47 -32.09
N GLU A 622 3.02 -32.65 -32.65
CA GLU A 622 1.58 -32.83 -32.54
C GLU A 622 1.01 -33.30 -33.88
N ALA A 623 0.06 -34.23 -33.85
CA ALA A 623 -0.54 -34.79 -35.05
C ALA A 623 -1.93 -35.36 -34.74
N THR A 624 -2.62 -35.85 -35.78
CA THR A 624 -3.93 -36.47 -35.66
C THR A 624 -3.98 -37.84 -36.33
N TRP A 625 -4.80 -38.75 -35.80
CA TRP A 625 -5.09 -40.04 -36.43
C TRP A 625 -6.58 -40.17 -36.70
N ASN A 626 -6.93 -40.64 -37.90
CA ASN A 626 -8.30 -40.71 -38.39
C ASN A 626 -8.96 -42.09 -38.23
N GLY A 627 -8.40 -42.97 -37.39
CA GLY A 627 -8.97 -44.29 -37.12
C GLY A 627 -8.90 -45.25 -38.32
N ARG A 628 -7.90 -45.10 -39.19
CA ARG A 628 -7.67 -45.99 -40.34
C ARG A 628 -6.39 -46.81 -40.21
N ASP A 629 -6.42 -48.01 -40.79
CA ASP A 629 -5.24 -48.88 -40.90
C ASP A 629 -4.32 -48.47 -42.07
N ASN A 630 -3.18 -49.17 -42.23
CA ASN A 630 -2.23 -48.93 -43.31
C ASN A 630 -2.80 -49.16 -44.74
N LEU A 631 -3.97 -49.79 -44.87
CA LEU A 631 -4.69 -49.98 -46.13
C LEU A 631 -5.82 -48.95 -46.31
N ASN A 632 -5.83 -47.89 -45.48
CA ASN A 632 -6.79 -46.81 -45.46
C ASN A 632 -8.23 -47.24 -45.12
N ARG A 633 -8.41 -48.39 -44.46
CA ARG A 633 -9.72 -48.91 -44.05
C ARG A 633 -10.04 -48.44 -42.63
N LEU A 634 -11.30 -48.06 -42.39
CA LEU A 634 -11.78 -47.75 -41.04
C LEU A 634 -11.66 -48.98 -40.15
N VAL A 635 -11.10 -48.81 -38.96
CA VAL A 635 -10.96 -49.90 -38.00
C VAL A 635 -12.21 -49.98 -37.11
N PRO A 636 -12.59 -51.17 -36.59
CA PRO A 636 -13.77 -51.32 -35.74
C PRO A 636 -13.73 -50.44 -34.48
N SER A 637 -14.91 -50.09 -33.96
CA SER A 637 -15.02 -49.44 -32.64
C SER A 637 -14.42 -50.32 -31.55
N GLY A 638 -13.71 -49.72 -30.61
CA GLY A 638 -13.01 -50.43 -29.54
C GLY A 638 -11.82 -49.66 -29.01
N THR A 639 -11.07 -50.29 -28.11
CA THR A 639 -9.84 -49.74 -27.54
C THR A 639 -8.63 -50.16 -28.37
N TYR A 640 -7.74 -49.21 -28.60
CA TYR A 640 -6.46 -49.36 -29.28
C TYR A 640 -5.36 -48.77 -28.40
N LEU A 641 -4.11 -49.13 -28.70
CA LEU A 641 -2.93 -48.64 -28.03
C LEU A 641 -2.03 -47.95 -29.05
N MET A 642 -1.77 -46.66 -28.83
CA MET A 642 -0.69 -45.97 -29.52
C MET A 642 0.61 -46.25 -28.76
N HIS A 643 1.61 -46.78 -29.44
CA HIS A 643 2.88 -47.20 -28.89
C HIS A 643 4.02 -46.48 -29.62
N LEU A 644 4.81 -45.74 -28.84
CA LEU A 644 6.02 -45.06 -29.24
C LEU A 644 7.22 -45.88 -28.78
N ASP A 645 8.04 -46.33 -29.73
CA ASP A 645 9.28 -47.08 -29.51
C ASP A 645 10.44 -46.26 -30.08
N ILE A 646 11.39 -45.89 -29.23
CA ILE A 646 12.51 -45.01 -29.58
C ILE A 646 13.81 -45.72 -29.21
N ILE A 647 14.65 -45.95 -30.21
CA ILE A 647 15.96 -46.55 -30.02
C ILE A 647 17.02 -45.49 -30.28
N ASP A 648 17.77 -45.12 -29.25
CA ASP A 648 18.96 -44.28 -29.39
C ASP A 648 19.99 -45.04 -30.25
N SER A 649 20.41 -44.42 -31.36
CA SER A 649 21.26 -45.04 -32.38
C SER A 649 22.74 -45.02 -32.00
N LEU A 650 23.13 -44.21 -31.01
CA LEU A 650 24.48 -44.13 -30.47
C LEU A 650 24.65 -45.09 -29.29
N THR A 651 23.70 -45.11 -28.36
CA THR A 651 23.78 -45.90 -27.13
C THR A 651 23.06 -47.25 -27.21
N GLY A 652 22.17 -47.44 -28.19
CA GLY A 652 21.31 -48.61 -28.30
C GLY A 652 20.19 -48.68 -27.26
N LYS A 653 20.04 -47.65 -26.42
CA LYS A 653 19.02 -47.61 -25.36
C LYS A 653 17.63 -47.47 -25.96
N ASN A 654 16.69 -48.29 -25.50
CA ASN A 654 15.30 -48.25 -25.93
C ASN A 654 14.41 -47.53 -24.90
N HIS A 655 13.56 -46.63 -25.38
CA HIS A 655 12.53 -45.92 -24.64
C HIS A 655 11.15 -46.21 -25.24
N GLN A 656 10.22 -46.69 -24.41
CA GLN A 656 8.86 -47.00 -24.85
C GLN A 656 7.81 -46.21 -24.07
N LYS A 657 6.80 -45.71 -24.79
CA LYS A 657 5.60 -45.10 -24.21
C LYS A 657 4.35 -45.66 -24.88
N VAL A 658 3.30 -45.85 -24.09
CA VAL A 658 2.01 -46.36 -24.58
C VAL A 658 0.90 -45.43 -24.08
N ALA A 659 -0.04 -45.10 -24.96
CA ALA A 659 -1.24 -44.33 -24.63
C ALA A 659 -2.48 -45.02 -25.22
N PRO A 660 -3.59 -45.13 -24.47
CA PRO A 660 -4.83 -45.70 -24.99
C PRO A 660 -5.51 -44.74 -25.96
N VAL A 661 -6.19 -45.31 -26.95
CA VAL A 661 -7.04 -44.61 -27.92
C VAL A 661 -8.38 -45.34 -27.96
N VAL A 662 -9.50 -44.61 -27.86
CA VAL A 662 -10.83 -45.22 -27.88
C VAL A 662 -11.58 -44.77 -29.13
N ILE A 663 -12.00 -45.73 -29.95
CA ILE A 663 -12.86 -45.50 -31.10
C ILE A 663 -14.29 -45.82 -30.68
N ALA A 664 -15.13 -44.78 -30.61
CA ALA A 664 -16.55 -44.92 -30.36
C ALA A 664 -17.30 -45.36 -31.63
N VAL A 665 -18.48 -45.94 -31.41
CA VAL A 665 -19.40 -46.31 -32.50
C VAL A 665 -20.50 -45.26 -32.60
N TYR A 666 -20.79 -44.82 -33.81
CA TYR A 666 -22.02 -44.08 -34.08
C TYR A 666 -23.16 -45.10 -34.23
N LYS A 667 -24.12 -45.07 -33.31
CA LYS A 667 -25.33 -45.89 -33.38
C LYS A 667 -26.48 -44.94 -33.70
N ASN A 668 -27.09 -45.10 -34.89
CA ASN A 668 -28.36 -44.45 -35.21
C ASN A 668 -29.47 -44.93 -34.28
#